data_AF-A0AB34FL49-F1
#
_entry.id   AF-A0AB34FL49-F1
#
_cell.length_a   1.000
_cell.length_b   1.000
_cell.length_c   1.000
_cell.angle_alpha   90.00
_cell.angle_beta   90.00
_cell.angle_gamma   90.00
#
_symmetry.space_group_name_H-M   'P 1'
#
loop_
_entity.id
_entity.type
_entity.pdbx_description
1 polymer ?
#
loop_
_entity_poly.entity_id
_entity_poly.type
_entity_poly.pdbx_seq_one_letter_code
_entity_poly.pdbx_strand_id
1 'polypeptide(L)'
;MSATPETPSMLKKRELETLRDDHARLSRLIDVLRIVPEAKALDILGKLRHTTADLDTLLFGDKQRLFAPDALPRRALACLPTQGSLEFELMVRHAVAYPTLAPLDAAGVGVMSLLTCAVANNLADDISSDLPTTASSLTPEIHESAARERGPPRRYTPAPPTILCDSRLELLDISSWSQVKVKSELAATLISLYLRTDHPTLGFFDADLFLADLVDVRVRYCSRLLVSAVLSWACLAYAKFDPGAIQLGEAFFAEADGLWQAEQASDSLPTVAAAQLLGLVAIHNGRDAGNPYHRLGTQMAQRMGLFGRPDSSAHETSSPSRIRESDLNARVRSHTAWGAFNWAIMRSLLFQEEEPAAKYPPKAHPPGQTTAFQRAHLAPDTAAPTPSLPTYMEQTFPNMCDFWLLTSQWTTLYYVSGKTPIVDRVSAEFAHETFRKLLAWIDNLDIMLARGDMSSHHCIILHIWFHVSVLQLFRPFVHRLISPLSEMIFEPHSPDGSAMAIFTASLSQLKHLAIVFRYTFRCAAYAAFWHVALLHVANAAMQDTEDPQWRGYFMLCLEGYADLFGAFPVAGAIAKSLLSMALRLDVITSSEARFLISRIYEKGAQRSHAEQISASFVVDLNLAVTDPEAPQLANLNDAFDDLVMFQEFTQLEPSTTVGGDPQHEPDQ
;
A
#
# COMPACT_ATOMS: atom_id res chain seq x y z
N MET A 1 -19.41 -55.18 -22.87
CA MET A 1 -18.33 -54.38 -22.26
C MET A 1 -17.01 -55.02 -22.67
N SER A 2 -16.39 -54.48 -23.72
CA SER A 2 -15.06 -54.89 -24.19
C SER A 2 -14.15 -53.69 -23.95
N ALA A 3 -13.18 -53.83 -23.05
CA ALA A 3 -12.14 -52.82 -22.88
C ALA A 3 -11.26 -52.87 -24.13
N THR A 4 -11.20 -51.77 -24.88
CA THR A 4 -10.25 -51.61 -25.98
C THR A 4 -8.83 -51.72 -25.44
N PRO A 5 -7.96 -52.55 -26.05
CA PRO A 5 -6.59 -52.71 -25.57
C PRO A 5 -5.82 -51.41 -25.77
N GLU A 6 -5.21 -50.90 -24.70
CA GLU A 6 -4.35 -49.72 -24.75
C GLU A 6 -3.24 -49.93 -25.78
N THR A 7 -3.11 -49.02 -26.74
CA THR A 7 -2.05 -49.11 -27.74
C THR A 7 -0.69 -48.76 -27.12
N PRO A 8 0.42 -49.35 -27.60
CA PRO A 8 1.77 -49.04 -27.10
C PRO A 8 2.13 -47.54 -27.16
N SER A 9 1.48 -46.79 -28.05
CA SER A 9 1.58 -45.33 -28.16
C SER A 9 0.94 -44.61 -26.97
N MET A 10 -0.26 -45.03 -26.53
CA MET A 10 -0.93 -44.46 -25.36
C MET A 10 -0.20 -44.78 -24.06
N LEU A 11 0.37 -45.99 -23.95
CA LEU A 11 1.23 -46.36 -22.82
C LEU A 11 2.49 -45.48 -22.75
N LYS A 12 3.19 -45.31 -23.87
CA LYS A 12 4.37 -44.43 -23.93
C LYS A 12 4.03 -42.97 -23.63
N LYS A 13 2.89 -42.47 -24.13
CA LYS A 13 2.47 -41.09 -23.86
C LYS A 13 2.16 -40.89 -22.38
N ARG A 14 1.43 -41.82 -21.76
CA ARG A 14 1.14 -41.80 -20.32
C ARG A 14 2.41 -41.89 -19.48
N GLU A 15 3.36 -42.73 -19.89
CA GLU A 15 4.66 -42.88 -19.23
C GLU A 15 5.49 -41.59 -19.33
N LEU A 16 5.43 -40.91 -20.48
CA LEU A 16 6.11 -39.63 -20.72
C LEU A 16 5.47 -38.48 -19.93
N GLU A 17 4.15 -38.47 -19.79
CA GLU A 17 3.41 -37.53 -18.92
C GLU A 17 3.74 -37.77 -17.44
N THR A 18 3.76 -39.02 -16.98
CA THR A 18 4.18 -39.33 -15.61
C THR A 18 5.63 -38.93 -15.33
N LEU A 19 6.54 -39.15 -16.29
CA LEU A 19 7.94 -38.73 -16.17
C LEU A 19 8.08 -37.21 -16.13
N ARG A 20 7.23 -36.48 -16.87
CA ARG A 20 7.24 -35.01 -16.88
C ARG A 20 6.71 -34.43 -15.57
N ASP A 21 5.67 -35.03 -15.01
CA ASP A 21 5.13 -34.68 -13.70
C ASP A 21 6.14 -34.97 -12.58
N ASP A 22 6.82 -36.12 -12.63
CA ASP A 22 7.87 -36.49 -11.69
C ASP A 22 9.06 -35.53 -11.77
N HIS A 23 9.46 -35.12 -12.98
CA HIS A 23 10.51 -34.13 -13.18
C HIS A 23 10.12 -32.74 -12.62
N ALA A 24 8.87 -32.31 -12.82
CA ALA A 24 8.37 -31.06 -12.26
C ALA A 24 8.27 -31.11 -10.72
N ARG A 25 7.91 -32.27 -10.16
CA ARG A 25 7.91 -32.53 -8.70
C ARG A 25 9.32 -32.45 -8.11
N LEU A 26 10.30 -33.09 -8.73
CA LEU A 26 11.70 -33.07 -8.29
C LEU A 26 12.34 -31.68 -8.42
N SER A 27 12.04 -30.95 -9.49
CA SER A 27 12.54 -29.58 -9.69
C SER A 27 12.02 -28.65 -8.59
N ARG A 28 10.71 -28.70 -8.29
CA ARG A 28 10.11 -27.93 -7.19
C ARG A 28 10.71 -28.26 -5.83
N LEU A 29 11.02 -29.54 -5.56
CA LEU A 29 11.67 -29.94 -4.32
C LEU A 29 13.08 -29.35 -4.19
N ILE A 30 13.87 -29.38 -5.27
CA ILE A 30 15.20 -28.78 -5.31
C ILE A 30 15.11 -27.26 -5.10
N ASP A 31 14.15 -26.59 -5.72
CA ASP A 31 13.95 -25.15 -5.54
C ASP A 31 13.57 -24.82 -4.09
N VAL A 32 12.67 -25.58 -3.47
CA VAL A 32 12.33 -25.44 -2.06
C VAL A 32 13.56 -25.61 -1.17
N LEU A 33 14.37 -26.66 -1.39
CA LEU A 33 15.60 -26.91 -0.62
C LEU A 33 16.64 -25.81 -0.78
N ARG A 34 16.68 -25.11 -1.92
CA ARG A 34 17.57 -23.97 -2.18
C ARG A 34 17.11 -22.67 -1.53
N ILE A 35 15.81 -22.54 -1.24
CA ILE A 35 15.18 -21.31 -0.74
C ILE A 35 15.03 -21.33 0.79
N VAL A 36 14.78 -22.49 1.40
CA VAL A 36 14.54 -22.60 2.85
C VAL A 36 15.84 -22.45 3.69
N PRO A 37 15.75 -22.04 4.97
CA PRO A 37 16.90 -21.98 5.87
C PRO A 37 17.61 -23.34 6.01
N GLU A 38 18.93 -23.35 6.18
CA GLU A 38 19.75 -24.58 6.18
C GLU A 38 19.26 -25.64 7.18
N ALA A 39 18.91 -25.25 8.41
CA ALA A 39 18.35 -26.16 9.41
C ALA A 39 17.05 -26.84 8.94
N LYS A 40 16.24 -26.13 8.13
CA LYS A 40 14.99 -26.62 7.56
C LYS A 40 15.22 -27.45 6.29
N ALA A 41 16.21 -27.08 5.47
CA ALA A 41 16.65 -27.90 4.35
C ALA A 41 17.16 -29.28 4.83
N LEU A 42 17.92 -29.28 5.94
CA LEU A 42 18.40 -30.49 6.61
C LEU A 42 17.26 -31.31 7.23
N ASP A 43 16.23 -30.67 7.81
CA ASP A 43 15.04 -31.34 8.32
C ASP A 43 14.20 -31.99 7.21
N ILE A 44 14.01 -31.30 6.08
CA ILE A 44 13.32 -31.83 4.89
C ILE A 44 14.09 -33.01 4.29
N LEU A 45 15.41 -32.86 4.12
CA LEU A 45 16.30 -33.95 3.68
C LEU A 45 16.30 -35.12 4.67
N GLY A 46 16.26 -34.84 5.97
CA GLY A 46 16.12 -35.85 7.02
C GLY A 46 14.82 -36.64 6.89
N LYS A 47 13.68 -35.95 6.70
CA LYS A 47 12.38 -36.60 6.48
C LYS A 47 12.33 -37.41 5.20
N LEU A 48 12.92 -36.91 4.10
CA LEU A 48 13.05 -37.66 2.84
C LEU A 48 13.87 -38.94 3.00
N ARG A 49 14.88 -38.96 3.87
CA ARG A 49 15.68 -40.15 4.17
C ARG A 49 14.95 -41.20 5.02
N HIS A 50 13.89 -40.81 5.73
CA HIS A 50 13.23 -41.66 6.73
C HIS A 50 11.77 -42.02 6.40
N THR A 51 11.22 -41.53 5.28
CA THR A 51 9.80 -41.69 4.95
C THR A 51 9.62 -42.27 3.54
N THR A 52 8.72 -43.24 3.37
CA THR A 52 8.27 -43.79 2.07
C THR A 52 6.98 -43.13 1.55
N ALA A 53 6.54 -42.04 2.19
CA ALA A 53 5.30 -41.35 1.85
C ALA A 53 5.43 -40.50 0.59
N ASP A 54 4.30 -40.33 -0.09
CA ASP A 54 4.14 -39.53 -1.29
C ASP A 54 4.64 -38.08 -1.11
N LEU A 55 5.37 -37.58 -2.10
CA LEU A 55 6.06 -36.29 -2.08
C LEU A 55 5.10 -35.13 -1.83
N ASP A 56 3.86 -35.25 -2.32
CA ASP A 56 2.78 -34.28 -2.08
C ASP A 56 2.38 -34.23 -0.59
N THR A 57 2.49 -35.33 0.14
CA THR A 57 2.20 -35.36 1.59
C THR A 57 3.34 -34.75 2.40
N LEU A 58 4.58 -34.73 1.88
CA LEU A 58 5.71 -34.07 2.52
C LEU A 58 5.76 -32.56 2.22
N LEU A 59 5.35 -32.15 1.01
CA LEU A 59 5.25 -30.74 0.59
C LEU A 59 3.97 -30.06 1.10
N PHE A 60 2.85 -30.79 1.19
CA PHE A 60 1.51 -30.25 1.51
C PHE A 60 0.84 -30.88 2.74
N GLY A 61 1.35 -32.00 3.29
CA GLY A 61 0.70 -32.73 4.38
C GLY A 61 0.83 -32.08 5.76
N ASP A 62 1.67 -31.06 5.90
CA ASP A 62 1.63 -30.17 7.05
C ASP A 62 0.86 -28.90 6.64
N LYS A 63 -0.48 -29.04 6.55
CA LYS A 63 -1.43 -27.98 6.13
C LYS A 63 -1.32 -26.68 6.96
N GLN A 64 -0.59 -26.69 8.07
CA GLN A 64 -0.28 -25.53 8.90
C GLN A 64 1.07 -24.85 8.56
N ARG A 65 1.99 -25.48 7.80
CA ARG A 65 3.39 -25.02 7.63
C ARG A 65 3.78 -24.44 6.28
N LEU A 66 2.91 -24.45 5.26
CA LEU A 66 3.08 -23.61 4.05
C LEU A 66 3.00 -22.10 4.36
N PHE A 67 2.66 -21.74 5.61
CA PHE A 67 2.66 -20.39 6.18
C PHE A 67 3.56 -20.31 7.43
N ALA A 68 4.53 -21.21 7.59
CA ALA A 68 5.66 -20.88 8.46
C ALA A 68 6.39 -19.68 7.81
N PRO A 69 6.80 -18.64 8.56
CA PRO A 69 7.50 -17.46 8.04
C PRO A 69 8.95 -17.80 7.63
N ASP A 70 9.12 -18.86 6.85
CA ASP A 70 10.41 -19.42 6.55
C ASP A 70 10.88 -18.89 5.20
N ALA A 71 11.82 -17.94 5.34
CA ALA A 71 12.43 -17.08 4.35
C ALA A 71 11.52 -15.95 3.86
N LEU A 72 11.65 -14.77 4.50
CA LEU A 72 11.56 -13.49 3.79
C LEU A 72 12.23 -13.63 2.41
N PRO A 73 11.84 -12.89 1.35
CA PRO A 73 12.64 -12.78 0.14
C PRO A 73 14.05 -12.25 0.46
N ARG A 74 14.96 -13.14 0.88
CA ARG A 74 16.22 -12.78 1.58
C ARG A 74 17.34 -12.40 0.62
N ARG A 75 17.25 -12.81 -0.65
CA ARG A 75 18.37 -12.73 -1.60
C ARG A 75 18.36 -11.48 -2.49
N ALA A 76 17.20 -10.91 -2.84
CA ALA A 76 17.16 -9.77 -3.78
C ALA A 76 17.50 -8.43 -3.10
N LEU A 77 17.27 -8.30 -1.79
CA LEU A 77 17.65 -7.09 -1.03
C LEU A 77 19.16 -6.99 -0.76
N ALA A 78 19.94 -7.99 -1.15
CA ALA A 78 21.37 -8.10 -0.88
C ALA A 78 22.26 -7.96 -2.13
N CYS A 79 21.67 -7.90 -3.33
CA CYS A 79 22.45 -7.69 -4.55
C CYS A 79 22.73 -6.20 -4.72
N LEU A 80 23.98 -5.79 -4.49
CA LEU A 80 24.44 -4.46 -4.86
C LEU A 80 24.29 -4.30 -6.39
N PRO A 81 23.77 -3.16 -6.86
CA PRO A 81 23.66 -2.93 -8.29
C PRO A 81 25.05 -2.93 -8.93
N THR A 82 25.13 -3.37 -10.19
CA THR A 82 26.36 -3.34 -10.97
C THR A 82 26.90 -1.92 -11.05
N GLN A 83 28.20 -1.74 -10.79
CA GLN A 83 28.86 -0.43 -10.87
C GLN A 83 28.63 0.20 -12.25
N GLY A 84 28.13 1.44 -12.27
CA GLY A 84 27.81 2.17 -13.50
C GLY A 84 26.40 1.91 -14.07
N SER A 85 25.56 1.09 -13.42
CA SER A 85 24.14 1.00 -13.75
C SER A 85 23.39 2.28 -13.35
N LEU A 86 22.21 2.50 -13.94
CA LEU A 86 21.34 3.61 -13.55
C LEU A 86 20.90 3.49 -12.08
N GLU A 87 20.65 2.28 -11.60
CA GLU A 87 20.31 2.02 -10.19
C GLU A 87 21.46 2.44 -9.27
N PHE A 88 22.71 2.13 -9.65
CA PHE A 88 23.89 2.60 -8.90
C PHE A 88 24.00 4.12 -8.89
N GLU A 89 23.73 4.79 -10.02
CA GLU A 89 23.71 6.26 -10.07
C GLU A 89 22.63 6.86 -9.17
N LEU A 90 21.41 6.31 -9.22
CA LEU A 90 20.31 6.72 -8.35
C LEU A 90 20.67 6.56 -6.87
N MET A 91 21.32 5.46 -6.51
CA MET A 91 21.75 5.22 -5.14
C MET A 91 22.80 6.22 -4.64
N VAL A 92 23.74 6.59 -5.50
CA VAL A 92 24.82 7.53 -5.14
C VAL A 92 24.31 8.97 -5.07
N ARG A 93 23.45 9.37 -6.01
CA ARG A 93 23.02 10.77 -6.15
C ARG A 93 21.75 11.11 -5.36
N HIS A 94 20.89 10.13 -5.12
CA HIS A 94 19.54 10.31 -4.57
C HIS A 94 19.29 9.39 -3.38
N ALA A 95 20.21 9.38 -2.41
CA ALA A 95 20.23 8.44 -1.29
C ALA A 95 18.98 8.50 -0.37
N VAL A 96 18.24 9.61 -0.37
CA VAL A 96 16.99 9.74 0.40
C VAL A 96 15.89 8.85 -0.19
N ALA A 97 15.78 8.82 -1.52
CA ALA A 97 14.79 8.03 -2.24
C ALA A 97 15.29 6.61 -2.56
N TYR A 98 16.57 6.47 -2.90
CA TYR A 98 17.21 5.22 -3.30
C TYR A 98 18.34 4.87 -2.34
N PRO A 99 18.08 4.66 -1.04
CA PRO A 99 19.13 4.21 -0.13
C PRO A 99 19.60 2.80 -0.52
N THR A 100 20.83 2.48 -0.11
CA THR A 100 21.35 1.11 -0.25
C THR A 100 20.47 0.14 0.53
N LEU A 101 20.01 -0.91 -0.15
CA LEU A 101 19.20 -1.94 0.47
C LEU A 101 20.13 -2.88 1.25
N ALA A 102 19.85 -3.09 2.53
CA ALA A 102 20.59 -4.03 3.34
C ALA A 102 19.89 -5.40 3.39
N PRO A 103 20.65 -6.49 3.55
CA PRO A 103 20.07 -7.80 3.82
C PRO A 103 19.25 -7.76 5.12
N LEU A 104 18.01 -8.25 5.05
CA LEU A 104 17.14 -8.40 6.22
C LEU A 104 17.50 -9.71 6.95
N ASP A 105 18.20 -9.63 8.08
CA ASP A 105 18.54 -10.80 8.88
C ASP A 105 17.37 -11.25 9.79
N ALA A 106 17.22 -12.57 9.97
CA ALA A 106 16.02 -13.21 10.49
C ALA A 106 15.80 -13.06 12.01
N ALA A 107 16.73 -12.42 12.74
CA ALA A 107 16.68 -12.30 14.19
C ALA A 107 16.36 -10.89 14.71
N GLY A 108 16.23 -9.90 13.83
CA GLY A 108 15.90 -8.55 14.24
C GLY A 108 15.73 -7.66 13.02
N VAL A 109 14.48 -7.43 12.61
CA VAL A 109 14.16 -6.34 11.68
C VAL A 109 14.20 -5.04 12.50
N GLY A 110 15.40 -4.66 12.91
CA GLY A 110 15.75 -3.29 13.25
C GLY A 110 16.23 -2.62 11.97
N VAL A 111 15.72 -1.43 11.69
CA VAL A 111 16.04 -0.68 10.47
C VAL A 111 17.57 -0.39 10.40
N MET A 112 18.32 -0.47 11.51
CA MET A 112 19.77 -0.23 11.56
C MET A 112 20.65 -1.28 10.87
N SER A 113 20.12 -2.38 10.31
CA SER A 113 20.88 -3.13 9.29
C SER A 113 21.21 -2.25 8.06
N LEU A 114 20.49 -1.13 7.89
CA LEU A 114 20.43 -0.30 6.68
C LEU A 114 21.44 0.87 6.61
N LEU A 115 22.40 1.00 7.53
CA LEU A 115 23.39 2.10 7.51
C LEU A 115 24.87 1.67 7.54
N THR A 116 25.18 0.37 7.61
CA THR A 116 26.55 -0.10 7.94
C THR A 116 27.59 0.10 6.83
N CYS A 117 27.26 0.69 5.68
CA CYS A 117 28.27 1.03 4.64
C CYS A 117 28.51 2.52 4.43
N ALA A 118 27.66 3.43 4.94
CA ALA A 118 27.87 4.86 4.74
C ALA A 118 28.80 5.48 5.81
N VAL A 119 28.78 4.94 7.03
CA VAL A 119 29.60 5.48 8.14
C VAL A 119 31.01 4.86 8.18
N ALA A 120 31.20 3.65 7.61
CA ALA A 120 32.51 3.00 7.57
C ALA A 120 33.53 3.74 6.66
N ASN A 121 33.06 4.48 5.65
CA ASN A 121 33.94 5.24 4.76
C ASN A 121 34.36 6.60 5.32
N ASN A 122 33.76 7.05 6.43
CA ASN A 122 34.15 8.31 7.11
C ASN A 122 35.00 8.09 8.37
N LEU A 123 35.38 6.84 8.68
CA LEU A 123 36.33 6.50 9.75
C LEU A 123 37.60 5.80 9.25
N ALA A 124 37.81 5.72 7.94
CA ALA A 124 39.02 5.15 7.35
C ALA A 124 40.15 6.17 7.15
N ASP A 125 39.92 7.45 7.45
CA ASP A 125 40.91 8.53 7.30
C ASP A 125 41.59 8.97 8.61
N ASP A 126 41.29 8.33 9.74
CA ASP A 126 42.03 8.57 10.98
C ASP A 126 42.42 7.26 11.67
N ILE A 127 43.71 7.20 12.04
CA ILE A 127 44.43 6.16 12.78
C ILE A 127 45.21 5.16 11.89
N SER A 128 46.28 5.69 11.28
CA SER A 128 47.58 4.98 11.28
C SER A 128 48.24 5.13 12.64
N SER A 129 48.38 4.04 13.41
CA SER A 129 49.60 3.67 14.17
C SER A 129 49.32 2.60 15.24
N ASP A 130 50.09 1.50 15.13
CA ASP A 130 50.64 0.64 16.19
C ASP A 130 49.76 -0.32 17.04
N LEU A 131 50.05 -1.62 16.82
CA LEU A 131 49.84 -2.80 17.70
C LEU A 131 50.74 -2.74 18.97
N PRO A 132 50.65 -3.62 20.02
CA PRO A 132 50.08 -4.99 20.04
C PRO A 132 49.33 -5.49 21.32
N THR A 133 48.52 -6.55 21.13
CA THR A 133 48.34 -7.78 21.96
C THR A 133 48.12 -7.71 23.48
N THR A 134 47.00 -8.26 23.97
CA THR A 134 46.95 -9.44 24.90
C THR A 134 45.52 -9.87 25.25
N ALA A 135 45.31 -11.18 25.24
CA ALA A 135 44.13 -11.88 25.75
C ALA A 135 44.11 -11.91 27.28
N SER A 136 42.94 -11.79 27.90
CA SER A 136 42.63 -12.60 29.09
C SER A 136 41.13 -12.67 29.34
N SER A 137 40.64 -13.90 29.30
CA SER A 137 39.39 -14.40 29.85
C SER A 137 39.28 -14.14 31.35
N LEU A 138 38.14 -13.65 31.82
CA LEU A 138 37.60 -13.89 33.16
C LEU A 138 36.06 -13.80 33.12
N THR A 139 35.39 -14.95 33.14
CA THR A 139 34.10 -15.12 33.83
C THR A 139 34.37 -15.33 35.32
N PRO A 140 33.46 -14.91 36.21
CA PRO A 140 32.60 -15.89 36.90
C PRO A 140 31.13 -15.41 37.00
N GLU A 141 30.14 -16.25 36.70
CA GLU A 141 29.35 -17.10 37.63
C GLU A 141 28.42 -16.35 38.59
N ILE A 142 27.22 -16.75 39.01
CA ILE A 142 26.14 -17.75 38.74
C ILE A 142 24.92 -17.13 39.49
N HIS A 143 23.71 -17.64 39.19
CA HIS A 143 22.48 -17.66 40.02
C HIS A 143 21.40 -16.61 39.65
N GLU A 144 20.16 -16.96 39.32
CA GLU A 144 19.52 -18.28 39.15
C GLU A 144 18.14 -18.14 38.48
N SER A 145 17.85 -19.11 37.61
CA SER A 145 16.55 -19.74 37.25
C SER A 145 15.32 -18.86 37.01
N ALA A 146 14.85 -18.68 35.76
CA ALA A 146 14.22 -19.67 34.86
C ALA A 146 12.89 -20.27 35.35
N ALA A 147 11.82 -19.93 34.64
CA ALA A 147 10.73 -20.82 34.25
C ALA A 147 10.28 -20.38 32.85
N ARG A 148 10.82 -20.94 31.77
CA ARG A 148 10.26 -22.09 31.02
C ARG A 148 8.72 -22.09 30.99
N GLU A 149 8.17 -21.48 29.95
CA GLU A 149 7.09 -22.09 29.17
C GLU A 149 7.42 -21.96 27.67
N ARG A 150 7.91 -23.06 27.09
CA ARG A 150 7.84 -23.30 25.65
C ARG A 150 6.40 -23.75 25.35
N GLY A 151 5.64 -22.88 24.73
CA GLY A 151 4.38 -23.20 24.05
C GLY A 151 4.34 -22.45 22.71
N PRO A 152 3.50 -22.86 21.74
CA PRO A 152 3.31 -22.09 20.52
C PRO A 152 2.84 -20.68 20.90
N PRO A 153 3.11 -19.64 20.09
CA PRO A 153 2.73 -18.27 20.46
C PRO A 153 1.22 -18.24 20.67
N ARG A 154 0.80 -18.06 21.93
CA ARG A 154 -0.58 -17.67 22.24
C ARG A 154 -0.87 -16.43 21.40
N ARG A 155 -2.00 -16.45 20.67
CA ARG A 155 -2.54 -15.27 19.98
C ARG A 155 -2.74 -14.18 21.03
N TYR A 156 -1.75 -13.30 21.20
CA TYR A 156 -1.94 -12.05 21.92
C TYR A 156 -2.82 -11.17 21.02
N THR A 157 -4.09 -11.01 21.39
CA THR A 157 -4.86 -9.85 20.94
C THR A 157 -4.13 -8.62 21.48
N PRO A 158 -3.61 -7.72 20.62
CA PRO A 158 -2.92 -6.53 21.11
C PRO A 158 -3.93 -5.69 21.91
N ALA A 159 -3.52 -5.20 23.09
CA ALA A 159 -4.33 -4.23 23.81
C ALA A 159 -4.43 -2.93 22.98
N PRO A 160 -5.59 -2.26 22.97
CA PRO A 160 -5.74 -0.97 22.31
C PRO A 160 -4.78 0.06 22.92
N PRO A 161 -4.32 1.05 22.13
CA PRO A 161 -3.47 2.11 22.64
C PRO A 161 -4.22 2.90 23.71
N THR A 162 -3.70 2.90 24.94
CA THR A 162 -4.32 3.57 26.09
C THR A 162 -3.89 5.03 26.25
N ILE A 163 -2.84 5.45 25.54
CA ILE A 163 -2.29 6.81 25.63
C ILE A 163 -2.90 7.68 24.52
N LEU A 164 -3.62 8.72 24.93
CA LEU A 164 -4.19 9.73 24.04
C LEU A 164 -3.09 10.61 23.44
N CYS A 165 -3.25 11.02 22.18
CA CYS A 165 -2.30 11.89 21.48
C CYS A 165 -2.31 13.34 21.96
N ASP A 166 -3.39 13.75 22.64
CA ASP A 166 -3.62 15.09 23.15
C ASP A 166 -4.47 14.99 24.44
N SER A 167 -4.06 15.70 25.49
CA SER A 167 -4.72 15.63 26.81
C SER A 167 -6.13 16.23 26.81
N ARG A 168 -6.48 17.10 25.86
CA ARG A 168 -7.84 17.68 25.76
C ARG A 168 -8.90 16.60 25.53
N LEU A 169 -8.53 15.48 24.90
CA LEU A 169 -9.44 14.36 24.67
C LEU A 169 -9.94 13.72 25.98
N GLU A 170 -9.26 13.91 27.11
CA GLU A 170 -9.73 13.48 28.43
C GLU A 170 -10.99 14.23 28.89
N LEU A 171 -11.24 15.42 28.33
CA LEU A 171 -12.38 16.27 28.63
C LEU A 171 -13.56 16.06 27.67
N LEU A 172 -13.46 15.11 26.74
CA LEU A 172 -14.49 14.86 25.74
C LEU A 172 -15.80 14.41 26.39
N ASP A 173 -16.89 15.13 26.09
CA ASP A 173 -18.26 14.64 26.24
C ASP A 173 -18.84 14.29 24.87
N ILE A 174 -18.82 13.01 24.51
CA ILE A 174 -19.29 12.57 23.19
C ILE A 174 -20.81 12.71 23.02
N SER A 175 -21.57 12.77 24.13
CA SER A 175 -23.04 12.88 24.08
C SER A 175 -23.51 14.21 23.49
N SER A 176 -22.65 15.23 23.53
CA SER A 176 -22.87 16.53 22.90
C SER A 176 -22.76 16.48 21.37
N TRP A 177 -22.13 15.45 20.79
CA TRP A 177 -21.81 15.38 19.36
C TRP A 177 -22.57 14.28 18.61
N SER A 178 -22.83 13.14 19.25
CA SER A 178 -23.40 11.95 18.60
C SER A 178 -24.55 11.35 19.40
N GLN A 179 -25.56 10.82 18.70
CA GLN A 179 -26.65 10.01 19.28
C GLN A 179 -26.29 8.53 19.35
N VAL A 180 -25.23 8.09 18.67
CA VAL A 180 -24.70 6.72 18.78
C VAL A 180 -24.23 6.50 20.21
N LYS A 181 -24.72 5.41 20.83
CA LYS A 181 -24.41 5.06 22.22
C LYS A 181 -22.97 4.56 22.32
N VAL A 182 -22.08 5.45 22.74
CA VAL A 182 -20.66 5.15 23.00
C VAL A 182 -20.22 5.87 24.29
N LYS A 183 -19.23 5.30 24.97
CA LYS A 183 -18.57 5.97 26.10
C LYS A 183 -17.58 7.03 25.58
N SER A 184 -17.48 8.17 26.26
CA SER A 184 -16.54 9.25 25.90
C SER A 184 -15.09 8.77 25.82
N GLU A 185 -14.67 7.87 26.72
CA GLU A 185 -13.30 7.35 26.76
C GLU A 185 -12.96 6.54 25.50
N LEU A 186 -13.92 5.76 24.99
CA LEU A 186 -13.74 5.03 23.73
C LEU A 186 -13.73 5.99 22.53
N ALA A 187 -14.62 6.99 22.50
CA ALA A 187 -14.62 8.00 21.46
C ALA A 187 -13.30 8.80 21.41
N ALA A 188 -12.77 9.18 22.57
CA ALA A 188 -11.47 9.82 22.71
C ALA A 188 -10.33 8.93 22.16
N THR A 189 -10.37 7.62 22.48
CA THR A 189 -9.41 6.63 21.96
C THR A 189 -9.48 6.52 20.43
N LEU A 190 -10.69 6.48 19.86
CA LEU A 190 -10.90 6.41 18.42
C LEU A 190 -10.40 7.67 17.69
N ILE A 191 -10.72 8.86 18.20
CA ILE A 191 -10.23 10.13 17.64
C ILE A 191 -8.71 10.19 17.71
N SER A 192 -8.12 9.81 18.85
CA SER A 192 -6.66 9.72 19.02
C SER A 192 -6.01 8.76 18.02
N LEU A 193 -6.65 7.61 17.76
CA LEU A 193 -6.17 6.64 16.78
C LEU A 193 -6.15 7.22 15.36
N TYR A 194 -7.22 7.90 14.94
CA TYR A 194 -7.28 8.58 13.64
C TYR A 194 -6.19 9.67 13.51
N LEU A 195 -6.08 10.53 14.53
CA LEU A 195 -5.14 11.65 14.53
C LEU A 195 -3.68 11.20 14.42
N ARG A 196 -3.32 10.06 15.04
CA ARG A 196 -1.96 9.51 14.95
C ARG A 196 -1.70 8.69 13.70
N THR A 197 -2.71 7.97 13.21
CA THR A 197 -2.49 6.95 12.17
C THR A 197 -2.62 7.55 10.77
N ASP A 198 -3.71 8.25 10.50
CA ASP A 198 -4.11 8.63 9.14
C ASP A 198 -4.07 10.14 8.89
N HIS A 199 -4.34 10.94 9.93
CA HIS A 199 -4.35 12.40 9.81
C HIS A 199 -3.01 13.02 9.33
N PRO A 200 -1.81 12.49 9.66
CA PRO A 200 -0.55 13.00 9.12
C PRO A 200 -0.42 12.84 7.60
N THR A 201 -1.16 11.90 7.01
CA THR A 201 -1.23 11.67 5.56
C THR A 201 -2.37 12.47 4.91
N LEU A 202 -3.53 12.55 5.58
CA LEU A 202 -4.77 13.12 5.02
C LEU A 202 -4.96 14.61 5.29
N GLY A 203 -4.72 15.06 6.52
CA GLY A 203 -4.79 16.46 6.96
C GLY A 203 -6.05 17.25 6.57
N PHE A 204 -7.23 16.61 6.49
CA PHE A 204 -8.49 17.23 6.05
C PHE A 204 -8.96 18.45 6.86
N PHE A 205 -8.46 18.61 8.07
CA PHE A 205 -8.81 19.71 8.96
C PHE A 205 -7.61 20.04 9.85
N ASP A 206 -7.67 21.17 10.55
CA ASP A 206 -6.68 21.52 11.54
C ASP A 206 -6.97 20.77 12.85
N ALA A 207 -6.13 19.80 13.21
CA ALA A 207 -6.37 18.97 14.39
C ALA A 207 -6.44 19.75 15.70
N ASP A 208 -5.61 20.80 15.84
CA ASP A 208 -5.52 21.58 17.07
C ASP A 208 -6.80 22.41 17.30
N LEU A 209 -7.30 23.04 16.24
CA LEU A 209 -8.54 23.81 16.28
C LEU A 209 -9.79 22.91 16.31
N PHE A 210 -9.75 21.75 15.65
CA PHE A 210 -10.79 20.73 15.77
C PHE A 210 -10.93 20.27 17.22
N LEU A 211 -9.84 19.90 17.89
CA LEU A 211 -9.86 19.44 19.28
C LEU A 211 -10.32 20.53 20.26
N ALA A 212 -9.92 21.78 20.03
CA ALA A 212 -10.39 22.91 20.85
C ALA A 212 -11.91 23.05 20.76
N ASP A 213 -12.46 23.05 19.54
CA ASP A 213 -13.89 23.20 19.32
C ASP A 213 -14.69 21.95 19.73
N LEU A 214 -14.10 20.76 19.62
CA LEU A 214 -14.66 19.49 20.08
C LEU A 214 -14.94 19.51 21.59
N VAL A 215 -13.98 19.98 22.39
CA VAL A 215 -14.09 20.02 23.86
C VAL A 215 -14.92 21.21 24.32
N ASP A 216 -14.78 22.37 23.68
CA ASP A 216 -15.53 23.59 24.01
C ASP A 216 -16.99 23.57 23.46
N VAL A 217 -17.39 22.49 22.77
CA VAL A 217 -18.72 22.32 22.15
C VAL A 217 -19.07 23.47 21.20
N ARG A 218 -18.12 23.82 20.32
CA ARG A 218 -18.27 24.89 19.31
C ARG A 218 -18.29 24.31 17.90
N VAL A 219 -19.17 24.83 17.05
CA VAL A 219 -19.40 24.29 15.70
C VAL A 219 -18.64 25.05 14.59
N ARG A 220 -17.52 25.70 14.91
CA ARG A 220 -16.80 26.57 13.96
C ARG A 220 -15.79 25.78 13.12
N TYR A 221 -15.00 24.93 13.76
CA TYR A 221 -13.99 24.04 13.16
C TYR A 221 -14.27 22.55 13.44
N CYS A 222 -15.32 22.29 14.21
CA CYS A 222 -15.87 20.97 14.48
C CYS A 222 -17.36 20.96 14.08
N SER A 223 -17.90 19.79 13.75
CA SER A 223 -19.34 19.60 13.53
C SER A 223 -19.74 18.18 13.90
N ARG A 224 -21.01 17.95 14.17
CA ARG A 224 -21.53 16.58 14.44
C ARG A 224 -21.23 15.65 13.27
N LEU A 225 -21.46 16.12 12.05
CA LEU A 225 -21.15 15.42 10.82
C LEU A 225 -19.66 15.01 10.75
N LEU A 226 -18.74 15.94 11.02
CA LEU A 226 -17.30 15.66 11.00
C LEU A 226 -16.89 14.67 12.10
N VAL A 227 -17.42 14.83 13.32
CA VAL A 227 -17.14 13.90 14.44
C VAL A 227 -17.60 12.48 14.10
N SER A 228 -18.82 12.30 13.60
CA SER A 228 -19.33 10.98 13.22
C SER A 228 -18.54 10.38 12.05
N ALA A 229 -18.11 11.18 11.07
CA ALA A 229 -17.25 10.71 9.98
C ALA A 229 -15.85 10.26 10.47
N VAL A 230 -15.22 11.02 11.38
CA VAL A 230 -13.94 10.66 12.00
C VAL A 230 -14.06 9.36 12.81
N LEU A 231 -15.12 9.24 13.63
CA LEU A 231 -15.35 8.06 14.45
C LEU A 231 -15.65 6.82 13.59
N SER A 232 -16.40 6.98 12.50
CA SER A 232 -16.67 5.90 11.55
C SER A 232 -15.37 5.37 10.92
N TRP A 233 -14.49 6.26 10.44
CA TRP A 233 -13.18 5.87 9.91
C TRP A 233 -12.30 5.22 10.97
N ALA A 234 -12.20 5.82 12.16
CA ALA A 234 -11.39 5.28 13.26
C ALA A 234 -11.85 3.87 13.69
N CYS A 235 -13.15 3.58 13.62
CA CYS A 235 -13.69 2.26 13.92
C CYS A 235 -13.20 1.17 12.94
N LEU A 236 -12.91 1.50 11.68
CA LEU A 236 -12.31 0.55 10.74
C LEU A 236 -10.96 0.07 11.25
N ALA A 237 -10.08 1.00 11.64
CA ALA A 237 -8.78 0.65 12.21
C ALA A 237 -8.92 -0.06 13.58
N TYR A 238 -9.83 0.42 14.43
CA TYR A 238 -10.02 -0.09 15.78
C TYR A 238 -10.64 -1.50 15.82
N ALA A 239 -11.36 -1.91 14.76
CA ALA A 239 -11.89 -3.27 14.60
C ALA A 239 -10.81 -4.36 14.76
N LYS A 240 -9.54 -4.00 14.53
CA LYS A 240 -8.40 -4.91 14.77
C LYS A 240 -8.24 -5.29 16.24
N PHE A 241 -8.57 -4.38 17.16
CA PHE A 241 -8.45 -4.59 18.61
C PHE A 241 -9.76 -5.08 19.22
N ASP A 242 -10.88 -4.53 18.76
CA ASP A 242 -12.23 -4.90 19.21
C ASP A 242 -13.17 -5.06 18.00
N PRO A 243 -13.58 -6.29 17.66
CA PRO A 243 -14.48 -6.54 16.54
C PRO A 243 -15.84 -5.85 16.68
N GLY A 244 -16.27 -5.54 17.91
CA GLY A 244 -17.50 -4.78 18.16
C GLY A 244 -17.48 -3.37 17.56
N ALA A 245 -16.29 -2.84 17.25
CA ALA A 245 -16.15 -1.55 16.58
C ALA A 245 -16.67 -1.57 15.14
N ILE A 246 -16.87 -2.74 14.52
CA ILE A 246 -17.47 -2.84 13.19
C ILE A 246 -18.89 -2.28 13.20
N GLN A 247 -19.75 -2.79 14.08
CA GLN A 247 -21.14 -2.31 14.18
C GLN A 247 -21.20 -0.86 14.66
N LEU A 248 -20.26 -0.46 15.52
CA LEU A 248 -20.15 0.93 15.98
C LEU A 248 -19.79 1.87 14.82
N GLY A 249 -18.84 1.49 13.98
CA GLY A 249 -18.43 2.25 12.80
C GLY A 249 -19.53 2.39 11.75
N GLU A 250 -20.33 1.34 11.55
CA GLU A 250 -21.54 1.36 10.72
C GLU A 250 -22.61 2.30 11.27
N ALA A 251 -22.83 2.30 12.58
CA ALA A 251 -23.76 3.23 13.23
C ALA A 251 -23.33 4.69 13.07
N PHE A 252 -22.04 4.98 13.23
CA PHE A 252 -21.48 6.31 12.97
C PHE A 252 -21.56 6.70 11.50
N PHE A 253 -21.35 5.76 10.57
CA PHE A 253 -21.51 6.02 9.14
C PHE A 253 -22.95 6.40 8.81
N ALA A 254 -23.93 5.66 9.34
CA ALA A 254 -25.35 5.93 9.13
C ALA A 254 -25.79 7.29 9.72
N GLU A 255 -25.29 7.65 10.90
CA GLU A 255 -25.51 8.97 11.48
C GLU A 255 -24.90 10.07 10.60
N ALA A 256 -23.65 9.89 10.16
CA ALA A 256 -22.95 10.85 9.32
C ALA A 256 -23.61 11.02 7.94
N ASP A 257 -24.08 9.96 7.30
CA ASP A 257 -24.87 10.06 6.05
C ASP A 257 -26.18 10.83 6.29
N GLY A 258 -26.91 10.53 7.38
CA GLY A 258 -28.12 11.27 7.74
C GLY A 258 -27.87 12.77 7.94
N LEU A 259 -26.79 13.13 8.62
CA LEU A 259 -26.36 14.53 8.80
C LEU A 259 -25.91 15.16 7.47
N TRP A 260 -25.19 14.41 6.63
CA TRP A 260 -24.76 14.85 5.30
C TRP A 260 -25.94 15.25 4.43
N GLN A 261 -27.03 14.49 4.42
CA GLN A 261 -28.21 14.83 3.62
C GLN A 261 -28.82 16.18 4.00
N ALA A 262 -28.73 16.57 5.28
CA ALA A 262 -29.20 17.86 5.78
C ALA A 262 -28.20 19.01 5.55
N GLU A 263 -26.90 18.73 5.58
CA GLU A 263 -25.84 19.75 5.56
C GLU A 263 -25.21 19.98 4.17
N GLN A 264 -25.33 19.06 3.21
CA GLN A 264 -24.62 19.11 1.91
C GLN A 264 -24.95 20.36 1.05
N ALA A 265 -26.02 21.07 1.36
CA ALA A 265 -26.40 22.32 0.71
C ALA A 265 -25.68 23.57 1.26
N SER A 266 -25.05 23.46 2.44
CA SER A 266 -24.36 24.57 3.11
C SER A 266 -22.85 24.39 3.05
N ASP A 267 -22.16 25.35 2.44
CA ASP A 267 -20.71 25.30 2.28
C ASP A 267 -20.00 25.63 3.61
N SER A 268 -19.27 24.66 4.17
CA SER A 268 -18.46 24.85 5.38
C SER A 268 -17.20 23.98 5.37
N LEU A 269 -16.14 24.41 6.06
CA LEU A 269 -14.88 23.66 6.12
C LEU A 269 -15.06 22.29 6.78
N PRO A 270 -15.78 22.15 7.92
CA PRO A 270 -16.07 20.83 8.49
C PRO A 270 -16.87 19.93 7.55
N THR A 271 -17.83 20.48 6.79
CA THR A 271 -18.64 19.71 5.84
C THR A 271 -17.80 19.20 4.67
N VAL A 272 -16.87 19.99 4.13
CA VAL A 272 -15.89 19.52 3.12
C VAL A 272 -15.05 18.38 3.68
N ALA A 273 -14.45 18.56 4.86
CA ALA A 273 -13.61 17.54 5.50
C ALA A 273 -14.39 16.23 5.75
N ALA A 274 -15.63 16.34 6.23
CA ALA A 274 -16.49 15.19 6.48
C ALA A 274 -16.89 14.47 5.19
N ALA A 275 -17.17 15.20 4.10
CA ALA A 275 -17.48 14.60 2.80
C ALA A 275 -16.33 13.71 2.30
N GLN A 276 -15.07 14.19 2.43
CA GLN A 276 -13.92 13.40 2.00
C GLN A 276 -13.72 12.15 2.88
N LEU A 277 -13.92 12.26 4.19
CA LEU A 277 -13.87 11.10 5.10
C LEU A 277 -15.00 10.10 4.84
N LEU A 278 -16.24 10.55 4.59
CA LEU A 278 -17.36 9.66 4.24
C LEU A 278 -17.09 8.91 2.93
N GLY A 279 -16.57 9.62 1.93
CA GLY A 279 -16.13 9.00 0.68
C GLY A 279 -15.09 7.91 0.91
N LEU A 280 -14.08 8.19 1.73
CA LEU A 280 -13.05 7.23 2.13
C LEU A 280 -13.62 6.01 2.86
N VAL A 281 -14.49 6.21 3.86
CA VAL A 281 -15.14 5.12 4.62
C VAL A 281 -15.96 4.24 3.70
N ALA A 282 -16.74 4.82 2.79
CA ALA A 282 -17.54 4.06 1.83
C ALA A 282 -16.66 3.20 0.91
N ILE A 283 -15.62 3.81 0.33
CA ILE A 283 -14.67 3.14 -0.56
C ILE A 283 -13.96 1.97 0.16
N HIS A 284 -13.48 2.17 1.38
CA HIS A 284 -12.74 1.14 2.10
C HIS A 284 -13.62 0.03 2.71
N ASN A 285 -14.91 0.30 2.88
CA ASN A 285 -15.94 -0.73 3.11
C ASN A 285 -16.39 -1.43 1.82
N GLY A 286 -15.84 -1.08 0.65
CA GLY A 286 -16.15 -1.73 -0.62
C GLY A 286 -17.41 -1.20 -1.32
N ARG A 287 -17.88 -0.01 -0.97
CA ARG A 287 -19.11 0.59 -1.51
C ARG A 287 -18.80 1.70 -2.51
N ASP A 288 -19.37 1.64 -3.71
CA ASP A 288 -19.29 2.70 -4.73
C ASP A 288 -19.99 4.00 -4.34
N ALA A 289 -20.81 3.96 -3.28
CA ALA A 289 -21.46 5.13 -2.68
C ALA A 289 -20.47 6.21 -2.19
N GLY A 290 -19.15 5.97 -2.22
CA GLY A 290 -18.13 6.96 -1.88
C GLY A 290 -17.96 8.10 -2.89
N ASN A 291 -18.18 7.84 -4.19
CA ASN A 291 -17.93 8.84 -5.24
C ASN A 291 -18.84 10.10 -5.13
N PRO A 292 -20.15 9.99 -4.82
CA PRO A 292 -20.99 11.16 -4.57
C PRO A 292 -20.46 12.12 -3.50
N TYR A 293 -20.01 11.60 -2.34
CA TYR A 293 -19.47 12.46 -1.27
C TYR A 293 -18.22 13.20 -1.74
N HIS A 294 -17.28 12.49 -2.39
CA HIS A 294 -16.07 13.09 -2.92
C HIS A 294 -16.39 14.22 -3.91
N ARG A 295 -17.23 13.93 -4.92
CA ARG A 295 -17.60 14.88 -5.97
C ARG A 295 -18.26 16.13 -5.41
N LEU A 296 -19.27 15.97 -4.55
CA LEU A 296 -20.00 17.09 -3.94
C LEU A 296 -19.10 17.88 -2.98
N GLY A 297 -18.25 17.20 -2.19
CA GLY A 297 -17.26 17.83 -1.33
C GLY A 297 -16.23 18.64 -2.12
N THR A 298 -15.76 18.14 -3.26
CA THR A 298 -14.84 18.86 -4.17
C THR A 298 -15.53 20.08 -4.78
N GLN A 299 -16.80 19.95 -5.21
CA GLN A 299 -17.59 21.09 -5.70
C GLN A 299 -17.81 22.16 -4.62
N MET A 300 -18.05 21.75 -3.37
CA MET A 300 -18.13 22.65 -2.23
C MET A 300 -16.79 23.37 -2.00
N ALA A 301 -15.68 22.65 -2.01
CA ALA A 301 -14.34 23.22 -1.89
C ALA A 301 -14.05 24.24 -3.01
N GLN A 302 -14.46 23.94 -4.25
CA GLN A 302 -14.40 24.87 -5.36
C GLN A 302 -15.24 26.12 -5.09
N ARG A 303 -16.52 25.96 -4.69
CA ARG A 303 -17.41 27.10 -4.37
C ARG A 303 -16.82 28.04 -3.32
N MET A 304 -16.20 27.46 -2.29
CA MET A 304 -15.51 28.17 -1.21
C MET A 304 -14.16 28.78 -1.61
N GLY A 305 -13.68 28.53 -2.83
CA GLY A 305 -12.41 29.03 -3.34
C GLY A 305 -11.19 28.38 -2.69
N LEU A 306 -11.30 27.11 -2.28
CA LEU A 306 -10.18 26.36 -1.68
C LEU A 306 -9.19 25.86 -2.74
N PHE A 307 -9.70 25.26 -3.82
CA PHE A 307 -8.94 24.80 -5.00
C PHE A 307 -9.90 24.53 -6.17
N GLY A 308 -9.40 24.09 -7.33
CA GLY A 308 -10.22 23.56 -8.42
C GLY A 308 -10.89 24.60 -9.32
N ARG A 309 -10.52 25.89 -9.23
CA ARG A 309 -11.04 26.96 -10.08
C ARG A 309 -9.93 27.59 -10.94
N PRO A 310 -10.11 27.73 -12.26
CA PRO A 310 -9.30 28.64 -13.06
C PRO A 310 -9.51 30.06 -12.53
N ASP A 311 -8.45 30.85 -12.47
CA ASP A 311 -8.42 32.16 -11.80
C ASP A 311 -9.69 33.01 -12.04
N SER A 312 -10.60 33.04 -11.06
CA SER A 312 -11.54 34.15 -10.91
C SER A 312 -10.88 35.18 -10.02
N SER A 313 -10.67 36.39 -10.54
CA SER A 313 -10.08 37.55 -9.87
C SER A 313 -10.53 37.63 -8.41
N ALA A 314 -9.64 37.31 -7.48
CA ALA A 314 -9.89 37.44 -6.06
C ALA A 314 -9.94 38.92 -5.72
N HIS A 315 -11.15 39.46 -5.54
CA HIS A 315 -11.31 40.71 -4.80
C HIS A 315 -11.01 40.42 -3.32
N GLU A 316 -9.75 40.62 -2.92
CA GLU A 316 -9.37 40.70 -1.52
C GLU A 316 -9.93 42.01 -0.94
N THR A 317 -11.11 41.96 -0.31
CA THR A 317 -11.57 43.02 0.58
C THR A 317 -11.07 42.76 1.99
N SER A 318 -9.85 43.20 2.29
CA SER A 318 -9.30 43.20 3.65
C SER A 318 -9.62 44.52 4.36
N SER A 319 -10.24 44.42 5.55
CA SER A 319 -10.46 45.54 6.48
C SER A 319 -9.56 45.33 7.72
N PRO A 320 -8.95 46.38 8.31
CA PRO A 320 -7.67 46.25 9.04
C PRO A 320 -7.75 45.80 10.51
N SER A 321 -8.89 45.35 11.04
CA SER A 321 -9.07 45.08 12.48
C SER A 321 -9.13 43.61 12.90
N ARG A 322 -8.84 42.64 12.01
CA ARG A 322 -9.01 41.18 12.27
C ARG A 322 -7.76 40.30 12.06
N ILE A 323 -6.56 40.82 12.27
CA ILE A 323 -5.31 40.14 11.86
C ILE A 323 -5.17 38.72 12.46
N ARG A 324 -5.44 38.52 13.76
CA ARG A 324 -5.31 37.19 14.40
C ARG A 324 -6.40 36.17 14.00
N GLU A 325 -7.63 36.64 13.80
CA GLU A 325 -8.73 35.79 13.35
C GLU A 325 -8.63 35.47 11.85
N SER A 326 -8.02 36.37 11.08
CA SER A 326 -7.57 36.17 9.70
C SER A 326 -6.54 35.03 9.62
N ASP A 327 -5.55 35.02 10.51
CA ASP A 327 -4.47 34.03 10.47
C ASP A 327 -4.94 32.60 10.80
N LEU A 328 -5.78 32.45 11.84
CA LEU A 328 -6.39 31.16 12.17
C LEU A 328 -7.33 30.66 11.06
N ASN A 329 -8.13 31.57 10.48
CA ASN A 329 -9.01 31.23 9.38
C ASN A 329 -8.21 30.81 8.13
N ALA A 330 -7.12 31.50 7.82
CA ALA A 330 -6.21 31.13 6.73
C ALA A 330 -5.59 29.74 6.96
N ARG A 331 -5.16 29.44 8.19
CA ARG A 331 -4.59 28.13 8.57
C ARG A 331 -5.60 26.98 8.38
N VAL A 332 -6.83 27.11 8.89
CA VAL A 332 -7.86 26.05 8.73
C VAL A 332 -8.27 25.89 7.28
N ARG A 333 -8.47 27.01 6.56
CA ARG A 333 -8.77 26.97 5.12
C ARG A 333 -7.66 26.26 4.35
N SER A 334 -6.39 26.49 4.71
CA SER A 334 -5.26 25.82 4.10
C SER A 334 -5.28 24.30 4.36
N HIS A 335 -5.50 23.86 5.60
CA HIS A 335 -5.66 22.44 5.93
C HIS A 335 -6.75 21.76 5.10
N THR A 336 -7.96 22.32 5.11
CA THR A 336 -9.07 21.73 4.36
C THR A 336 -8.84 21.76 2.86
N ALA A 337 -8.24 22.82 2.32
CA ALA A 337 -7.91 22.91 0.89
C ALA A 337 -6.89 21.84 0.47
N TRP A 338 -5.77 21.75 1.18
CA TRP A 338 -4.70 20.79 0.88
C TRP A 338 -5.11 19.35 1.15
N GLY A 339 -5.81 19.06 2.26
CA GLY A 339 -6.26 17.71 2.53
C GLY A 339 -7.24 17.20 1.48
N ALA A 340 -8.23 18.02 1.09
CA ALA A 340 -9.18 17.66 0.04
C ALA A 340 -8.50 17.53 -1.34
N PHE A 341 -7.56 18.43 -1.67
CA PHE A 341 -6.77 18.34 -2.91
C PHE A 341 -5.90 17.08 -2.94
N ASN A 342 -5.12 16.79 -1.90
CA ASN A 342 -4.26 15.61 -1.80
C ASN A 342 -5.07 14.33 -2.01
N TRP A 343 -6.23 14.23 -1.38
CA TRP A 343 -7.13 13.09 -1.58
C TRP A 343 -7.67 13.00 -3.01
N ALA A 344 -8.01 14.14 -3.64
CA ALA A 344 -8.45 14.15 -5.04
C ALA A 344 -7.37 13.59 -5.98
N ILE A 345 -6.09 13.94 -5.76
CA ILE A 345 -4.96 13.39 -6.55
C ILE A 345 -4.73 11.91 -6.23
N MET A 346 -4.76 11.54 -4.95
CA MET A 346 -4.62 10.15 -4.52
C MET A 346 -5.70 9.27 -5.14
N ARG A 347 -6.96 9.74 -5.17
CA ARG A 347 -8.06 9.07 -5.84
C ARG A 347 -7.81 8.96 -7.34
N SER A 348 -7.44 10.05 -8.01
CA SER A 348 -7.11 10.02 -9.45
C SER A 348 -6.04 8.96 -9.76
N LEU A 349 -5.02 8.82 -8.92
CA LEU A 349 -3.97 7.82 -9.05
C LEU A 349 -4.46 6.38 -8.79
N LEU A 350 -5.28 6.16 -7.77
CA LEU A 350 -5.81 4.85 -7.37
C LEU A 350 -6.85 4.29 -8.34
N PHE A 351 -7.70 5.17 -8.87
CA PHE A 351 -8.79 4.81 -9.79
C PHE A 351 -8.40 5.02 -11.26
N GLN A 352 -7.27 5.69 -11.53
CA GLN A 352 -6.80 6.05 -12.86
C GLN A 352 -7.85 6.85 -13.66
N GLU A 353 -8.59 7.71 -12.95
CA GLU A 353 -9.70 8.51 -13.48
C GLU A 353 -9.32 10.00 -13.53
N GLU A 354 -9.95 10.73 -14.46
CA GLU A 354 -9.81 12.18 -14.54
C GLU A 354 -10.37 12.84 -13.29
N GLU A 355 -9.57 13.72 -12.68
CA GLU A 355 -10.02 14.63 -11.64
C GLU A 355 -9.87 16.08 -12.12
N PRO A 356 -10.92 16.70 -12.67
CA PRO A 356 -10.83 18.06 -13.23
C PRO A 356 -10.36 19.11 -12.23
N ALA A 357 -10.69 18.97 -10.93
CA ALA A 357 -10.26 19.91 -9.91
C ALA A 357 -8.76 19.87 -9.64
N ALA A 358 -8.07 18.76 -9.98
CA ALA A 358 -6.63 18.60 -9.82
C ALA A 358 -5.79 19.59 -10.65
N LYS A 359 -6.36 20.13 -11.74
CA LYS A 359 -5.71 21.11 -12.63
C LYS A 359 -5.43 22.46 -11.95
N TYR A 360 -6.13 22.75 -10.85
CA TYR A 360 -6.03 24.03 -10.15
C TYR A 360 -5.78 23.79 -8.65
N PRO A 361 -4.51 23.71 -8.21
CA PRO A 361 -4.16 23.42 -6.82
C PRO A 361 -4.56 24.54 -5.85
N PRO A 362 -4.54 24.29 -4.53
CA PRO A 362 -4.68 25.33 -3.52
C PRO A 362 -3.64 26.45 -3.69
N LYS A 363 -4.06 27.71 -3.51
CA LYS A 363 -3.17 28.88 -3.57
C LYS A 363 -2.47 29.17 -2.24
N ALA A 364 -3.06 28.72 -1.13
CA ALA A 364 -2.48 28.90 0.19
C ALA A 364 -1.24 28.01 0.36
N HIS A 365 -0.26 28.44 1.14
CA HIS A 365 0.88 27.59 1.49
C HIS A 365 0.43 26.36 2.30
N PRO A 366 1.03 25.17 2.06
CA PRO A 366 0.82 23.99 2.88
C PRO A 366 0.94 24.30 4.39
N PRO A 367 0.05 23.77 5.23
CA PRO A 367 0.11 23.98 6.67
C PRO A 367 1.40 23.42 7.28
N GLY A 368 1.99 24.16 8.22
CA GLY A 368 3.22 23.77 8.91
C GLY A 368 4.51 24.03 8.13
N GLN A 369 4.43 24.50 6.88
CA GLN A 369 5.60 24.87 6.10
C GLN A 369 6.22 26.16 6.65
N THR A 370 7.45 26.08 7.15
CA THR A 370 8.17 27.26 7.64
C THR A 370 8.91 27.93 6.48
N THR A 371 8.49 29.15 6.13
CA THR A 371 9.13 29.93 5.07
C THR A 371 10.62 30.19 5.38
N ALA A 372 11.47 30.29 4.36
CA ALA A 372 12.90 30.64 4.55
C ALA A 372 13.07 31.96 5.32
N PHE A 373 12.12 32.90 5.16
CA PHE A 373 12.07 34.16 5.88
C PHE A 373 11.80 33.99 7.38
N GLN A 374 10.91 33.06 7.77
CA GLN A 374 10.65 32.72 9.17
C GLN A 374 11.84 32.00 9.82
N ARG A 375 12.53 31.12 9.11
CA ARG A 375 13.78 30.49 9.59
C ARG A 375 14.89 31.49 9.89
N ALA A 376 14.99 32.57 9.12
CA ALA A 376 16.02 33.61 9.30
C ALA A 376 15.71 34.64 10.41
N HIS A 377 14.43 34.80 10.80
CA HIS A 377 13.98 35.80 11.79
C HIS A 377 13.61 35.22 13.16
N LEU A 378 13.76 33.90 13.37
CA LEU A 378 13.67 33.28 14.69
C LEU A 378 14.94 33.63 15.49
N ALA A 379 14.99 34.84 16.04
CA ALA A 379 15.84 35.12 17.18
C ALA A 379 15.33 34.29 18.38
N PRO A 380 16.21 33.63 19.16
CA PRO A 380 15.81 32.63 20.15
C PRO A 380 14.88 33.14 21.27
N ASP A 381 14.79 34.45 21.50
CA ASP A 381 14.19 34.98 22.75
C ASP A 381 12.89 35.79 22.60
N THR A 382 12.32 36.00 21.39
CA THR A 382 11.09 36.82 21.25
C THR A 382 10.04 36.33 20.25
N ALA A 383 10.11 35.10 19.76
CA ALA A 383 9.11 34.60 18.80
C ALA A 383 7.80 34.22 19.49
N ALA A 384 6.70 34.90 19.15
CA ALA A 384 5.37 34.32 19.33
C ALA A 384 5.36 32.94 18.66
N PRO A 385 4.79 31.89 19.29
CA PRO A 385 4.90 30.54 18.78
C PRO A 385 4.33 30.49 17.37
N THR A 386 5.19 30.20 16.38
CA THR A 386 4.75 29.75 15.07
C THR A 386 3.76 28.62 15.29
N PRO A 387 2.59 28.60 14.62
CA PRO A 387 1.63 27.50 14.78
C PRO A 387 2.29 26.21 14.30
N SER A 388 2.89 25.48 15.24
CA SER A 388 3.53 24.21 15.01
C SER A 388 2.45 23.15 14.83
N LEU A 389 2.64 22.27 13.84
CA LEU A 389 1.81 21.07 13.72
C LEU A 389 1.91 20.27 15.03
N PRO A 390 0.84 19.53 15.40
CA PRO A 390 0.90 18.60 16.52
C PRO A 390 2.10 17.65 16.38
N THR A 391 2.78 17.34 17.47
CA THR A 391 4.03 16.56 17.47
C THR A 391 3.89 15.22 16.73
N TYR A 392 2.72 14.57 16.82
CA TYR A 392 2.44 13.30 16.15
C TYR A 392 2.27 13.40 14.63
N MET A 393 2.14 14.60 14.05
CA MET A 393 2.10 14.80 12.59
C MET A 393 3.48 15.06 11.99
N GLU A 394 4.43 15.48 12.83
CA GLU A 394 5.78 15.90 12.41
C GLU A 394 5.70 16.90 11.24
N GLN A 395 6.57 16.75 10.24
CA GLN A 395 6.54 17.52 8.99
C GLN A 395 5.95 16.71 7.82
N THR A 396 5.29 15.58 8.08
CA THR A 396 4.87 14.69 6.99
C THR A 396 3.77 15.31 6.13
N PHE A 397 2.76 15.95 6.73
CA PHE A 397 1.65 16.52 5.98
C PHE A 397 2.05 17.62 4.98
N PRO A 398 2.83 18.66 5.35
CA PRO A 398 3.28 19.66 4.36
C PRO A 398 4.09 19.04 3.22
N ASN A 399 4.93 18.04 3.51
CA ASN A 399 5.69 17.34 2.46
C ASN A 399 4.80 16.46 1.58
N MET A 400 3.74 15.84 2.14
CA MET A 400 2.69 15.19 1.35
C MET A 400 2.01 16.19 0.40
N CYS A 401 1.75 17.42 0.83
CA CYS A 401 1.14 18.45 -0.02
C CYS A 401 2.04 18.80 -1.22
N ASP A 402 3.33 19.02 -0.99
CA ASP A 402 4.31 19.29 -2.06
C ASP A 402 4.41 18.10 -3.03
N PHE A 403 4.43 16.88 -2.50
CA PHE A 403 4.43 15.65 -3.30
C PHE A 403 3.18 15.51 -4.18
N TRP A 404 1.98 15.71 -3.62
CA TRP A 404 0.73 15.59 -4.37
C TRP A 404 0.56 16.71 -5.38
N LEU A 405 1.12 17.90 -5.14
CA LEU A 405 1.21 18.97 -6.14
C LEU A 405 2.07 18.59 -7.34
N LEU A 406 3.23 17.94 -7.13
CA LEU A 406 4.06 17.45 -8.24
C LEU A 406 3.35 16.31 -8.97
N THR A 407 2.70 15.43 -8.23
CA THR A 407 1.97 14.29 -8.80
C THR A 407 0.76 14.74 -9.62
N SER A 408 0.03 15.79 -9.20
CA SER A 408 -1.12 16.30 -9.94
C SER A 408 -0.76 16.79 -11.35
N GLN A 409 0.44 17.34 -11.54
CA GLN A 409 0.89 17.88 -12.82
C GLN A 409 0.95 16.82 -13.91
N TRP A 410 1.37 15.60 -13.57
CA TRP A 410 1.45 14.50 -14.53
C TRP A 410 0.18 13.66 -14.56
N THR A 411 -0.50 13.44 -13.43
CA THR A 411 -1.74 12.63 -13.42
C THR A 411 -2.86 13.28 -14.21
N THR A 412 -2.99 14.62 -14.16
CA THR A 412 -3.94 15.38 -14.98
C THR A 412 -3.67 15.26 -16.48
N LEU A 413 -2.44 14.92 -16.86
CA LEU A 413 -2.07 14.64 -18.23
C LEU A 413 -2.22 13.17 -18.58
N TYR A 414 -2.21 12.23 -17.64
CA TYR A 414 -2.26 10.77 -17.88
C TYR A 414 -3.68 10.22 -17.87
N TYR A 415 -4.53 10.69 -16.95
CA TYR A 415 -5.87 10.16 -16.74
C TYR A 415 -6.96 11.03 -17.38
N VAL A 416 -6.66 11.68 -18.51
CA VAL A 416 -7.65 12.46 -19.26
C VAL A 416 -8.71 11.52 -19.82
N SER A 417 -9.98 11.93 -19.75
CA SER A 417 -11.08 11.17 -20.34
C SER A 417 -10.87 10.97 -21.84
N GLY A 418 -10.75 9.72 -22.29
CA GLY A 418 -10.53 9.39 -23.70
C GLY A 418 -10.01 7.97 -23.90
N LYS A 419 -10.09 7.47 -25.14
CA LYS A 419 -9.60 6.13 -25.52
C LYS A 419 -8.19 6.13 -26.09
N THR A 420 -7.55 7.30 -26.23
CA THR A 420 -6.20 7.41 -26.77
C THR A 420 -5.18 6.94 -25.73
N PRO A 421 -4.35 5.93 -26.04
CA PRO A 421 -3.31 5.45 -25.14
C PRO A 421 -2.37 6.57 -24.68
N ILE A 422 -1.90 6.51 -23.42
CA ILE A 422 -1.02 7.54 -22.83
C ILE A 422 0.24 7.75 -23.68
N VAL A 423 0.82 6.67 -24.18
CA VAL A 423 2.07 6.69 -24.94
C VAL A 423 1.98 7.34 -26.32
N ASP A 424 0.76 7.62 -26.82
CA ASP A 424 0.52 8.32 -28.08
C ASP A 424 0.37 9.83 -27.88
N ARG A 425 0.18 10.26 -26.62
CA ARG A 425 -0.14 11.64 -26.24
C ARG A 425 0.84 12.24 -25.25
N VAL A 426 1.68 11.42 -24.61
CA VAL A 426 2.75 11.82 -23.70
C VAL A 426 4.05 11.10 -24.06
N SER A 427 5.14 11.86 -24.15
CA SER A 427 6.47 11.31 -24.47
C SER A 427 7.18 10.72 -23.25
N ALA A 428 8.08 9.76 -23.49
CA ALA A 428 8.96 9.25 -22.44
C ALA A 428 9.85 10.36 -21.83
N GLU A 429 10.22 11.37 -22.63
CA GLU A 429 11.00 12.52 -22.16
C GLU A 429 10.25 13.34 -21.10
N PHE A 430 8.94 13.52 -21.25
CA PHE A 430 8.11 14.16 -20.23
C PHE A 430 8.14 13.38 -18.90
N ALA A 431 8.08 12.05 -18.95
CA ALA A 431 8.20 11.21 -17.77
C ALA A 431 9.56 11.35 -17.09
N HIS A 432 10.65 11.39 -17.86
CA HIS A 432 12.00 11.63 -17.32
C HIS A 432 12.12 13.00 -16.66
N GLU A 433 11.57 14.05 -17.27
CA GLU A 433 11.59 15.38 -16.69
C GLU A 433 10.77 15.47 -15.39
N THR A 434 9.60 14.83 -15.38
CA THR A 434 8.78 14.72 -14.17
C THR A 434 9.51 13.95 -13.07
N PHE A 435 10.20 12.86 -13.42
CA PHE A 435 11.02 12.10 -12.49
C PHE A 435 12.17 12.92 -11.89
N ARG A 436 12.86 13.75 -12.69
CA ARG A 436 13.89 14.66 -12.16
C ARG A 436 13.32 15.66 -11.15
N LYS A 437 12.11 16.17 -11.37
CA LYS A 437 11.43 17.06 -10.41
C LYS A 437 11.08 16.33 -9.11
N LEU A 438 10.60 15.09 -9.21
CA LEU A 438 10.33 14.25 -8.04
C LEU A 438 11.63 13.97 -7.25
N LEU A 439 12.74 13.65 -7.93
CA LEU A 439 14.06 13.47 -7.32
C LEU A 439 14.55 14.75 -6.62
N ALA A 440 14.49 15.89 -7.32
CA ALA A 440 14.90 17.16 -6.74
C ALA A 440 14.07 17.53 -5.50
N TRP A 441 12.78 17.18 -5.47
CA TRP A 441 11.95 17.38 -4.29
C TRP A 441 12.36 16.47 -3.13
N ILE A 442 12.48 15.16 -3.35
CA ILE A 442 12.76 14.20 -2.28
C ILE A 442 14.17 14.36 -1.70
N ASP A 443 15.15 14.80 -2.49
CA ASP A 443 16.51 15.09 -2.01
C ASP A 443 16.57 16.31 -1.07
N ASN A 444 15.58 17.19 -1.14
CA ASN A 444 15.47 18.39 -0.30
C ASN A 444 14.59 18.18 0.93
N LEU A 445 14.14 16.96 1.21
CA LEU A 445 13.42 16.66 2.45
C LEU A 445 14.32 16.90 3.66
N ASP A 446 13.70 17.30 4.77
CA ASP A 446 14.37 17.35 6.06
C ASP A 446 14.93 15.95 6.40
N ILE A 447 16.12 15.89 6.99
CA ILE A 447 16.77 14.64 7.38
C ILE A 447 15.89 13.79 8.31
N MET A 448 14.99 14.40 9.08
CA MET A 448 14.02 13.70 9.93
C MET A 448 12.95 12.93 9.14
N LEU A 449 12.75 13.27 7.86
CA LEU A 449 11.87 12.56 6.92
C LEU A 449 12.62 11.59 6.00
N ALA A 450 13.95 11.51 6.12
CA ALA A 450 14.71 10.45 5.49
C ALA A 450 14.39 9.10 6.15
N ARG A 451 14.49 8.02 5.38
CA ARG A 451 14.24 6.66 5.86
C ARG A 451 15.30 6.25 6.89
N GLY A 452 14.87 5.82 8.09
CA GLY A 452 15.73 5.33 9.16
C GLY A 452 14.95 4.74 10.33
N ASP A 453 15.64 4.29 11.39
CA ASP A 453 15.04 3.57 12.53
C ASP A 453 14.01 4.34 13.32
N MET A 454 14.16 5.66 13.31
CA MET A 454 13.25 6.58 13.99
C MET A 454 12.15 7.10 13.07
N SER A 455 12.07 6.62 11.82
CA SER A 455 11.00 7.03 10.91
C SER A 455 9.65 6.62 11.45
N SER A 456 8.74 7.59 11.53
CA SER A 456 7.32 7.37 11.77
C SER A 456 6.69 6.56 10.62
N HIS A 457 5.58 5.86 10.91
CA HIS A 457 4.91 5.04 9.89
C HIS A 457 4.41 5.90 8.73
N HIS A 458 3.93 7.12 8.99
CA HIS A 458 3.47 8.04 7.95
C HIS A 458 4.61 8.60 7.10
N CYS A 459 5.83 8.73 7.64
CA CYS A 459 7.02 9.01 6.86
C CYS A 459 7.31 7.86 5.88
N ILE A 460 7.25 6.61 6.32
CA ILE A 460 7.43 5.46 5.41
C ILE A 460 6.31 5.39 4.35
N ILE A 461 5.07 5.77 4.69
CA ILE A 461 3.97 5.88 3.73
C ILE A 461 4.28 6.94 2.66
N LEU A 462 4.90 8.09 3.00
CA LEU A 462 5.35 9.08 2.01
C LEU A 462 6.30 8.47 0.98
N HIS A 463 7.31 7.71 1.45
CA HIS A 463 8.26 7.02 0.57
C HIS A 463 7.60 5.92 -0.28
N ILE A 464 6.62 5.20 0.27
CA ILE A 464 5.80 4.25 -0.49
C ILE A 464 5.08 4.97 -1.65
N TRP A 465 4.41 6.09 -1.36
CA TRP A 465 3.72 6.87 -2.40
C TRP A 465 4.67 7.46 -3.44
N PHE A 466 5.87 7.89 -3.04
CA PHE A 466 6.89 8.33 -3.97
C PHE A 466 7.21 7.25 -5.01
N HIS A 467 7.59 6.04 -4.56
CA HIS A 467 7.92 4.97 -5.51
C HIS A 467 6.71 4.50 -6.30
N VAL A 468 5.50 4.47 -5.70
CA VAL A 468 4.26 4.19 -6.44
C VAL A 468 4.04 5.21 -7.56
N SER A 469 4.25 6.50 -7.30
CA SER A 469 4.15 7.56 -8.31
C SER A 469 5.17 7.37 -9.43
N VAL A 470 6.43 7.03 -9.11
CA VAL A 470 7.45 6.71 -10.11
C VAL A 470 7.07 5.49 -10.95
N LEU A 471 6.60 4.41 -10.33
CA LEU A 471 6.15 3.21 -11.05
C LEU A 471 5.00 3.53 -12.02
N GLN A 472 4.01 4.30 -11.58
CA GLN A 472 2.88 4.67 -12.44
C GLN A 472 3.25 5.66 -13.54
N LEU A 473 4.18 6.57 -13.28
CA LEU A 473 4.70 7.51 -14.26
C LEU A 473 5.37 6.80 -15.45
N PHE A 474 6.12 5.73 -15.18
CA PHE A 474 6.85 4.96 -16.21
C PHE A 474 6.11 3.73 -16.75
N ARG A 475 5.05 3.25 -16.07
CA ARG A 475 4.32 2.02 -16.46
C ARG A 475 3.90 1.99 -17.93
N PRO A 476 3.34 3.06 -18.54
CA PRO A 476 2.92 3.02 -19.95
C PRO A 476 4.08 2.71 -20.91
N PHE A 477 5.28 3.21 -20.61
CA PHE A 477 6.46 3.02 -21.45
C PHE A 477 7.10 1.64 -21.25
N VAL A 478 7.11 1.14 -20.01
CA VAL A 478 7.55 -0.23 -19.71
C VAL A 478 6.61 -1.27 -20.32
N HIS A 479 5.30 -1.04 -20.25
CA HIS A 479 4.31 -1.95 -20.83
C HIS A 479 4.49 -2.14 -22.34
N ARG A 480 4.86 -1.07 -23.07
CA ARG A 480 5.19 -1.14 -24.50
C ARG A 480 6.37 -2.08 -24.79
N LEU A 481 7.36 -2.12 -23.90
CA LEU A 481 8.56 -2.95 -24.06
C LEU A 481 8.30 -4.44 -23.84
N ILE A 482 7.35 -4.76 -22.97
CA ILE A 482 7.05 -6.15 -22.55
C ILE A 482 5.91 -6.74 -23.40
N SER A 483 5.14 -5.91 -24.11
CA SER A 483 4.03 -6.38 -24.94
C SER A 483 4.54 -7.25 -26.11
N PRO A 484 3.96 -8.45 -26.34
CA PRO A 484 4.39 -9.37 -27.40
C PRO A 484 4.19 -8.82 -28.82
N LEU A 485 3.50 -7.68 -28.97
CA LEU A 485 3.34 -6.97 -30.24
C LEU A 485 4.52 -6.01 -30.55
N SER A 486 5.48 -5.86 -29.63
CA SER A 486 6.65 -5.01 -29.83
C SER A 486 7.81 -5.81 -30.45
N GLU A 487 7.96 -5.72 -31.78
CA GLU A 487 9.12 -6.25 -32.51
C GLU A 487 10.40 -5.38 -32.36
N MET A 488 10.34 -4.30 -31.56
CA MET A 488 11.43 -3.35 -31.44
C MET A 488 12.46 -3.76 -30.37
N ILE A 489 13.70 -3.98 -30.78
CA ILE A 489 14.87 -4.10 -29.92
C ILE A 489 15.33 -2.68 -29.56
N PHE A 490 15.18 -2.27 -28.30
CA PHE A 490 15.59 -0.95 -27.83
C PHE A 490 17.03 -0.96 -27.30
N GLU A 491 17.81 0.07 -27.64
CA GLU A 491 19.14 0.25 -27.07
C GLU A 491 19.06 0.54 -25.55
N PRO A 492 19.98 0.02 -24.71
CA PRO A 492 19.97 0.23 -23.25
C PRO A 492 19.99 1.70 -22.81
N HIS A 493 20.51 2.59 -23.66
CA HIS A 493 20.60 4.03 -23.41
C HIS A 493 19.48 4.85 -24.08
N SER A 494 18.53 4.18 -24.74
CA SER A 494 17.33 4.85 -25.24
C SER A 494 16.47 5.35 -24.06
N PRO A 495 15.65 6.40 -24.25
CA PRO A 495 14.69 6.84 -23.22
C PRO A 495 13.82 5.69 -22.70
N ASP A 496 13.46 4.72 -23.54
CA ASP A 496 12.65 3.58 -23.13
C ASP A 496 13.46 2.55 -22.30
N GLY A 497 14.73 2.30 -22.64
CA GLY A 497 15.64 1.48 -21.83
C GLY A 497 15.90 2.07 -20.44
N SER A 498 16.03 3.39 -20.36
CA SER A 498 16.11 4.14 -19.09
C SER A 498 14.82 4.04 -18.26
N ALA A 499 13.64 4.09 -18.89
CA ALA A 499 12.35 3.94 -18.21
C ALA A 499 12.22 2.60 -17.47
N MET A 500 12.63 1.49 -18.11
CA MET A 500 12.64 0.17 -17.47
C MET A 500 13.61 0.10 -16.29
N ALA A 501 14.80 0.67 -16.42
CA ALA A 501 15.77 0.71 -15.34
C ALA A 501 15.28 1.53 -14.13
N ILE A 502 14.65 2.69 -14.37
CA ILE A 502 14.04 3.51 -13.30
C ILE A 502 12.88 2.75 -12.62
N PHE A 503 12.01 2.12 -13.42
CA PHE A 503 10.90 1.33 -12.92
C PHE A 503 11.39 0.18 -12.02
N THR A 504 12.38 -0.59 -12.48
CA THR A 504 12.97 -1.70 -11.72
C THR A 504 13.64 -1.22 -10.44
N ALA A 505 14.42 -0.13 -10.48
CA ALA A 505 15.05 0.43 -9.29
C ALA A 505 14.02 0.87 -8.24
N SER A 506 12.94 1.55 -8.67
CA SER A 506 11.84 1.93 -7.78
C SER A 506 11.06 0.73 -7.25
N LEU A 507 10.87 -0.32 -8.06
CA LEU A 507 10.23 -1.55 -7.62
C LEU A 507 11.04 -2.27 -6.55
N SER A 508 12.38 -2.30 -6.67
CA SER A 508 13.27 -2.85 -5.64
C SER A 508 13.12 -2.11 -4.31
N GLN A 509 13.09 -0.77 -4.35
CA GLN A 509 12.83 0.04 -3.16
C GLN A 509 11.44 -0.23 -2.57
N LEU A 510 10.41 -0.37 -3.40
CA LEU A 510 9.04 -0.63 -2.95
C LEU A 510 8.88 -2.04 -2.34
N LYS A 511 9.53 -3.06 -2.92
CA LYS A 511 9.64 -4.42 -2.36
C LYS A 511 10.23 -4.36 -0.95
N HIS A 512 11.32 -3.60 -0.76
CA HIS A 512 11.92 -3.39 0.55
C HIS A 512 11.00 -2.66 1.52
N LEU A 513 10.38 -1.55 1.10
CA LEU A 513 9.46 -0.76 1.93
C LEU A 513 8.24 -1.58 2.37
N ALA A 514 7.69 -2.45 1.51
CA ALA A 514 6.59 -3.32 1.87
C ALA A 514 6.96 -4.28 3.02
N ILE A 515 8.17 -4.85 2.98
CA ILE A 515 8.68 -5.72 4.04
C ILE A 515 8.92 -4.90 5.31
N VAL A 516 9.68 -3.81 5.23
CA VAL A 516 9.97 -2.94 6.38
C VAL A 516 8.69 -2.49 7.04
N PHE A 517 7.70 -2.01 6.28
CA PHE A 517 6.47 -1.49 6.85
C PHE A 517 5.72 -2.57 7.64
N ARG A 518 5.53 -3.74 7.01
CA ARG A 518 4.80 -4.88 7.56
C ARG A 518 5.40 -5.40 8.86
N TYR A 519 6.73 -5.49 8.95
CA TYR A 519 7.41 -6.10 10.10
C TYR A 519 7.86 -5.11 11.17
N THR A 520 7.96 -3.82 10.85
CA THR A 520 8.39 -2.78 11.81
C THR A 520 7.20 -2.14 12.51
N PHE A 521 6.11 -1.84 11.78
CA PHE A 521 5.00 -1.06 12.33
C PHE A 521 3.80 -1.92 12.67
N ARG A 522 3.35 -1.86 13.93
CA ARG A 522 2.12 -2.52 14.39
C ARG A 522 0.87 -2.08 13.60
N CYS A 523 0.87 -0.86 13.07
CA CYS A 523 -0.21 -0.32 12.26
C CYS A 523 -0.31 -0.95 10.86
N ALA A 524 0.60 -1.83 10.45
CA ALA A 524 0.47 -2.55 9.18
C ALA A 524 -0.86 -3.30 9.02
N ALA A 525 -1.49 -3.72 10.12
CA ALA A 525 -2.79 -4.39 10.08
C ALA A 525 -4.01 -3.46 10.05
N TYR A 526 -3.85 -2.14 10.20
CA TYR A 526 -4.97 -1.21 10.36
C TYR A 526 -4.76 0.21 9.80
N ALA A 527 -3.59 0.55 9.25
CA ALA A 527 -3.37 1.75 8.45
C ALA A 527 -3.66 1.41 6.98
N ALA A 528 -4.55 2.16 6.32
CA ALA A 528 -4.96 1.82 4.95
C ALA A 528 -3.85 2.10 3.93
N PHE A 529 -3.25 3.29 3.96
CA PHE A 529 -2.55 3.88 2.81
C PHE A 529 -1.24 3.24 2.38
N TRP A 530 -0.69 2.27 3.13
CA TRP A 530 0.50 1.52 2.68
C TRP A 530 0.14 0.36 1.73
N HIS A 531 -1.14 -0.02 1.63
CA HIS A 531 -1.60 -1.15 0.81
C HIS A 531 -1.19 -1.04 -0.68
N VAL A 532 -1.01 0.18 -1.18
CA VAL A 532 -0.55 0.43 -2.55
C VAL A 532 0.82 -0.19 -2.85
N ALA A 533 1.69 -0.32 -1.83
CA ALA A 533 2.95 -1.05 -1.98
C ALA A 533 2.68 -2.52 -2.32
N LEU A 534 1.76 -3.15 -1.59
CA LEU A 534 1.36 -4.54 -1.82
C LEU A 534 0.75 -4.73 -3.21
N LEU A 535 -0.09 -3.79 -3.65
CA LEU A 535 -0.72 -3.85 -4.97
C LEU A 535 0.32 -3.86 -6.10
N HIS A 536 1.28 -2.93 -6.04
CA HIS A 536 2.28 -2.75 -7.09
C HIS A 536 3.31 -3.88 -7.08
N VAL A 537 3.74 -4.32 -5.90
CA VAL A 537 4.67 -5.45 -5.77
C VAL A 537 4.03 -6.75 -6.24
N ALA A 538 2.75 -7.02 -5.90
CA ALA A 538 2.05 -8.21 -6.39
C ALA A 538 1.88 -8.21 -7.91
N ASN A 539 1.48 -7.07 -8.49
CA ASN A 539 1.36 -6.90 -9.95
C ASN A 539 2.68 -7.22 -10.66
N ALA A 540 3.79 -6.68 -10.17
CA ALA A 540 5.10 -6.93 -10.79
C ALA A 540 5.60 -8.36 -10.57
N ALA A 541 5.40 -8.92 -9.37
CA ALA A 541 5.81 -10.29 -9.06
C ALA A 541 5.11 -11.32 -9.95
N MET A 542 3.81 -11.16 -10.25
CA MET A 542 3.11 -12.09 -11.13
C MET A 542 3.56 -12.03 -12.59
N GLN A 543 4.24 -10.96 -13.01
CA GLN A 543 4.71 -10.78 -14.39
C GLN A 543 6.14 -11.30 -14.61
N ASP A 544 6.94 -11.37 -13.56
CA ASP A 544 8.32 -11.84 -13.62
C ASP A 544 8.44 -13.18 -12.89
N THR A 545 7.81 -14.22 -13.45
CA THR A 545 7.84 -15.57 -12.87
C THR A 545 9.20 -16.25 -12.98
N GLU A 546 10.13 -15.66 -13.74
CA GLU A 546 11.52 -16.09 -13.84
C GLU A 546 12.34 -15.67 -12.60
N ASP A 547 11.96 -14.58 -11.89
CA ASP A 547 12.55 -14.23 -10.59
C ASP A 547 12.22 -15.33 -9.56
N PRO A 548 13.21 -16.09 -9.03
CA PRO A 548 12.94 -17.16 -8.07
C PRO A 548 12.21 -16.70 -6.79
N GLN A 549 12.15 -15.39 -6.52
CA GLN A 549 11.50 -14.80 -5.35
C GLN A 549 10.08 -14.27 -5.64
N TRP A 550 9.61 -14.31 -6.88
CA TRP A 550 8.30 -13.79 -7.28
C TRP A 550 7.18 -14.29 -6.35
N ARG A 551 7.19 -15.60 -6.07
CA ARG A 551 6.18 -16.25 -5.23
C ARG A 551 6.25 -15.79 -3.78
N GLY A 552 7.46 -15.56 -3.26
CA GLY A 552 7.66 -15.02 -1.92
C GLY A 552 7.08 -13.61 -1.78
N TYR A 553 7.31 -12.74 -2.76
CA TYR A 553 6.71 -11.40 -2.78
C TYR A 553 5.20 -11.43 -2.97
N PHE A 554 4.69 -12.30 -3.85
CA PHE A 554 3.25 -12.44 -4.05
C PHE A 554 2.54 -12.88 -2.77
N MET A 555 3.08 -13.90 -2.09
CA MET A 555 2.55 -14.37 -0.81
C MET A 555 2.64 -13.31 0.29
N LEU A 556 3.76 -12.57 0.39
CA LEU A 556 3.90 -11.43 1.29
C LEU A 556 2.75 -10.42 1.10
N CYS A 557 2.41 -10.11 -0.16
CA CYS A 557 1.35 -9.17 -0.49
C CYS A 557 -0.03 -9.70 -0.10
N LEU A 558 -0.34 -10.96 -0.42
CA LEU A 558 -1.59 -11.59 -0.01
C LEU A 558 -1.75 -11.62 1.52
N GLU A 559 -0.69 -11.91 2.26
CA GLU A 559 -0.73 -11.85 3.71
C GLU A 559 -0.91 -10.43 4.26
N GLY A 560 -0.30 -9.43 3.60
CA GLY A 560 -0.53 -8.01 3.85
C GLY A 560 -2.00 -7.64 3.75
N TYR A 561 -2.63 -8.02 2.64
CA TYR A 561 -4.06 -7.81 2.47
C TYR A 561 -4.91 -8.60 3.46
N ALA A 562 -4.51 -9.84 3.81
CA ALA A 562 -5.20 -10.62 4.82
C ALA A 562 -5.16 -9.98 6.22
N ASP A 563 -4.07 -9.31 6.56
CA ASP A 563 -3.95 -8.62 7.84
C ASP A 563 -4.77 -7.32 7.88
N LEU A 564 -4.89 -6.62 6.73
CA LEU A 564 -5.74 -5.44 6.54
C LEU A 564 -7.24 -5.77 6.44
N PHE A 565 -7.60 -6.97 5.97
CA PHE A 565 -8.99 -7.35 5.67
C PHE A 565 -9.94 -7.22 6.87
N GLY A 566 -9.46 -7.46 8.09
CA GLY A 566 -10.28 -7.26 9.29
C GLY A 566 -10.70 -5.80 9.48
N ALA A 567 -9.80 -4.86 9.20
CA ALA A 567 -10.05 -3.43 9.29
C ALA A 567 -10.82 -2.90 8.06
N PHE A 568 -10.40 -3.33 6.86
CA PHE A 568 -10.88 -2.79 5.57
C PHE A 568 -11.38 -3.93 4.67
N PRO A 569 -12.70 -4.12 4.50
CA PRO A 569 -13.26 -5.15 3.63
C PRO A 569 -12.71 -5.14 2.19
N VAL A 570 -12.43 -3.96 1.63
CA VAL A 570 -11.86 -3.82 0.28
C VAL A 570 -10.54 -4.58 0.12
N ALA A 571 -9.74 -4.73 1.17
CA ALA A 571 -8.48 -5.47 1.13
C ALA A 571 -8.68 -6.95 0.76
N GLY A 572 -9.77 -7.57 1.24
CA GLY A 572 -10.13 -8.95 0.89
C GLY A 572 -10.49 -9.08 -0.59
N ALA A 573 -11.25 -8.14 -1.14
CA ALA A 573 -11.57 -8.12 -2.56
C ALA A 573 -10.37 -7.82 -3.45
N ILE A 574 -9.44 -6.94 -3.03
CA ILE A 574 -8.18 -6.73 -3.76
C ILE A 574 -7.40 -8.05 -3.81
N ALA A 575 -7.32 -8.78 -2.70
CA ALA A 575 -6.65 -10.07 -2.68
C ALA A 575 -7.33 -11.12 -3.58
N LYS A 576 -8.67 -11.19 -3.60
CA LYS A 576 -9.42 -12.04 -4.53
C LYS A 576 -9.15 -11.65 -5.99
N SER A 577 -9.12 -10.36 -6.31
CA SER A 577 -8.75 -9.87 -7.65
C SER A 577 -7.33 -10.25 -8.04
N LEU A 578 -6.35 -10.16 -7.12
CA LEU A 578 -4.98 -10.61 -7.37
C LEU A 578 -4.89 -12.11 -7.65
N LEU A 579 -5.67 -12.93 -6.94
CA LEU A 579 -5.77 -14.37 -7.22
C LEU A 579 -6.43 -14.65 -8.58
N SER A 580 -7.44 -13.86 -8.95
CA SER A 580 -8.08 -13.91 -10.28
C SER A 580 -7.06 -13.62 -11.39
N MET A 581 -6.23 -12.58 -11.22
CA MET A 581 -5.13 -12.28 -12.11
C MET A 581 -4.12 -13.42 -12.20
N ALA A 582 -3.73 -14.00 -11.06
CA ALA A 582 -2.79 -15.12 -11.02
C ALA A 582 -3.32 -16.37 -11.72
N LEU A 583 -4.63 -16.67 -11.61
CA LEU A 583 -5.28 -17.74 -12.35
C LEU A 583 -5.27 -17.47 -13.85
N ARG A 584 -5.58 -16.24 -14.28
CA ARG A 584 -5.58 -15.86 -15.69
C ARG A 584 -4.18 -15.95 -16.32
N LEU A 585 -3.14 -15.70 -15.53
CA LEU A 585 -1.74 -15.85 -15.95
C LEU A 585 -1.23 -17.31 -15.85
N ASP A 586 -2.06 -18.25 -15.39
CA ASP A 586 -1.73 -19.67 -15.17
C ASP A 586 -0.51 -19.88 -14.25
N VAL A 587 -0.28 -18.95 -13.31
CA VAL A 587 0.84 -19.01 -12.35
C VAL A 587 0.45 -19.69 -11.02
N ILE A 588 -0.85 -19.94 -10.82
CA ILE A 588 -1.42 -20.73 -9.73
C ILE A 588 -2.58 -21.61 -10.24
N THR A 589 -2.92 -22.67 -9.51
CA THR A 589 -4.06 -23.55 -9.84
C THR A 589 -5.35 -23.12 -9.13
N SER A 590 -6.52 -23.54 -9.63
CA SER A 590 -7.82 -23.38 -8.96
C SER A 590 -7.83 -23.91 -7.52
N SER A 591 -7.20 -25.05 -7.26
CA SER A 591 -7.11 -25.63 -5.91
C SER A 591 -6.28 -24.77 -4.97
N GLU A 592 -5.17 -24.22 -5.46
CA GLU A 592 -4.34 -23.28 -4.71
C GLU A 592 -5.09 -21.96 -4.46
N ALA A 593 -5.72 -21.38 -5.48
CA ALA A 593 -6.45 -20.13 -5.37
C ALA A 593 -7.58 -20.21 -4.34
N ARG A 594 -8.35 -21.32 -4.31
CA ARG A 594 -9.37 -21.58 -3.28
C ARG A 594 -8.78 -21.67 -1.89
N PHE A 595 -7.68 -22.42 -1.74
CA PHE A 595 -7.02 -22.54 -0.45
C PHE A 595 -6.55 -21.18 0.07
N LEU A 596 -5.95 -20.36 -0.80
CA LEU A 596 -5.45 -19.03 -0.44
C LEU A 596 -6.60 -18.10 -0.05
N ILE A 597 -7.67 -18.01 -0.84
CA ILE A 597 -8.78 -17.10 -0.53
C ILE A 597 -9.52 -17.51 0.75
N SER A 598 -9.74 -18.82 0.97
CA SER A 598 -10.35 -19.31 2.21
C SER A 598 -9.53 -18.89 3.44
N ARG A 599 -8.20 -18.95 3.37
CA ARG A 599 -7.33 -18.53 4.48
C ARG A 599 -7.34 -17.03 4.73
N ILE A 600 -7.42 -16.22 3.68
CA ILE A 600 -7.56 -14.76 3.81
C ILE A 600 -8.87 -14.44 4.55
N TYR A 601 -9.95 -15.12 4.16
CA TYR A 601 -11.26 -14.98 4.76
C TYR A 601 -11.33 -15.49 6.21
N GLU A 602 -10.64 -16.59 6.53
CA GLU A 602 -10.49 -17.06 7.92
C GLU A 602 -9.83 -16.02 8.83
N LYS A 603 -8.82 -15.30 8.33
CA LYS A 603 -8.16 -14.22 9.10
C LYS A 603 -9.09 -13.03 9.37
N GLY A 604 -10.02 -12.75 8.47
CA GLY A 604 -11.02 -11.68 8.63
C GLY A 604 -12.41 -12.16 8.97
N ALA A 605 -12.57 -13.37 9.54
CA ALA A 605 -13.86 -14.01 9.84
C ALA A 605 -14.82 -13.17 10.72
N GLN A 606 -14.34 -12.08 11.31
CA GLN A 606 -15.12 -11.10 12.06
C GLN A 606 -15.99 -10.20 11.15
N ARG A 607 -15.70 -10.15 9.84
CA ARG A 607 -16.50 -9.46 8.82
C ARG A 607 -17.40 -10.47 8.11
N SER A 608 -18.67 -10.13 7.90
CA SER A 608 -19.61 -10.98 7.16
C SER A 608 -19.23 -11.01 5.67
N HIS A 609 -19.22 -12.20 5.06
CA HIS A 609 -18.88 -12.43 3.65
C HIS A 609 -19.94 -11.93 2.64
N ALA A 610 -20.96 -11.19 3.08
CA ALA A 610 -22.25 -11.12 2.39
C ALA A 610 -22.51 -9.83 1.59
N GLU A 611 -21.67 -8.79 1.69
CA GLU A 611 -21.85 -7.58 0.88
C GLU A 611 -21.03 -7.68 -0.42
N GLN A 612 -21.71 -7.59 -1.56
CA GLN A 612 -21.08 -7.50 -2.86
C GLN A 612 -20.27 -6.20 -2.94
N ILE A 613 -18.96 -6.34 -3.13
CA ILE A 613 -18.05 -5.19 -3.20
C ILE A 613 -18.19 -4.57 -4.59
N SER A 614 -18.58 -3.30 -4.62
CA SER A 614 -18.81 -2.53 -5.86
C SER A 614 -17.63 -1.63 -6.21
N ALA A 615 -16.74 -1.33 -5.25
CA ALA A 615 -15.65 -0.37 -5.42
C ALA A 615 -14.88 -0.49 -6.75
N SER A 616 -14.87 0.58 -7.56
CA SER A 616 -14.18 0.62 -8.87
C SER A 616 -12.65 0.78 -8.82
N PHE A 617 -11.98 0.25 -7.78
CA PHE A 617 -10.51 0.29 -7.66
C PHE A 617 -9.84 -0.38 -8.85
N VAL A 618 -8.77 0.22 -9.40
CA VAL A 618 -7.95 -0.46 -10.41
C VAL A 618 -6.96 -1.40 -9.71
N VAL A 619 -7.07 -2.70 -9.98
CA VAL A 619 -6.20 -3.73 -9.37
C VAL A 619 -5.17 -4.26 -10.37
N ASP A 620 -5.59 -4.51 -11.62
CA ASP A 620 -4.66 -4.89 -12.68
C ASP A 620 -4.05 -3.63 -13.32
N LEU A 621 -2.90 -3.22 -12.81
CA LEU A 621 -2.28 -1.96 -13.19
C LEU A 621 -1.76 -1.98 -14.62
N ASN A 622 -1.47 -3.15 -15.18
CA ASN A 622 -0.95 -3.27 -16.54
C ASN A 622 -2.06 -3.32 -17.57
N LEU A 623 -3.14 -4.06 -17.29
CA LEU A 623 -4.33 -4.04 -18.14
C LEU A 623 -4.96 -2.64 -18.19
N ALA A 624 -4.85 -1.86 -17.10
CA ALA A 624 -5.31 -0.47 -17.04
C ALA A 624 -4.66 0.47 -18.05
N VAL A 625 -3.48 0.12 -18.59
CA VAL A 625 -2.82 0.91 -19.65
C VAL A 625 -3.60 0.83 -20.96
N THR A 626 -4.29 -0.29 -21.21
CA THR A 626 -4.98 -0.59 -22.47
C THR A 626 -6.50 -0.62 -22.35
N ASP A 627 -7.03 -0.91 -21.16
CA ASP A 627 -8.47 -1.07 -20.90
C ASP A 627 -8.85 -0.36 -19.59
N PRO A 628 -9.80 0.60 -19.61
CA PRO A 628 -10.20 1.33 -18.42
C PRO A 628 -11.17 0.58 -17.49
N GLU A 629 -11.88 -0.45 -17.96
CA GLU A 629 -12.95 -1.12 -17.20
C GLU A 629 -12.54 -2.53 -16.73
N ALA A 630 -11.93 -3.34 -17.61
CA ALA A 630 -11.50 -4.69 -17.25
C ALA A 630 -10.56 -4.82 -16.03
N PRO A 631 -9.65 -3.87 -15.70
CA PRO A 631 -8.74 -4.00 -14.55
C PRO A 631 -9.41 -3.70 -13.20
N GLN A 632 -10.68 -3.30 -13.20
CA GLN A 632 -11.38 -2.88 -12.00
C GLN A 632 -11.70 -4.06 -11.08
N LEU A 633 -11.67 -3.78 -9.78
CA LEU A 633 -11.80 -4.74 -8.70
C LEU A 633 -13.08 -5.57 -8.81
N ALA A 634 -14.25 -4.95 -9.07
CA ALA A 634 -15.52 -5.66 -9.22
C ALA A 634 -15.45 -6.72 -10.35
N ASN A 635 -15.00 -6.31 -11.53
CA ASN A 635 -14.87 -7.19 -12.70
C ASN A 635 -13.92 -8.37 -12.45
N LEU A 636 -12.78 -8.11 -11.78
CA LEU A 636 -11.82 -9.17 -11.44
C LEU A 636 -12.34 -10.12 -10.35
N ASN A 637 -13.16 -9.63 -9.42
CA ASN A 637 -13.79 -10.46 -8.39
C ASN A 637 -14.84 -11.40 -8.98
N ASP A 638 -15.65 -10.91 -9.92
CA ASP A 638 -16.64 -11.71 -10.63
C ASP A 638 -15.96 -12.77 -11.50
N ALA A 639 -14.91 -12.38 -12.23
CA ALA A 639 -14.14 -13.31 -13.08
C ALA A 639 -13.45 -14.44 -12.30
N PHE A 640 -13.18 -14.28 -11.00
CA PHE A 640 -12.50 -15.31 -10.20
C PHE A 640 -13.28 -16.62 -10.19
N ASP A 641 -14.59 -16.57 -9.93
CA ASP A 641 -15.41 -17.78 -9.79
C ASP A 641 -15.53 -18.51 -11.14
N ASP A 642 -15.65 -17.75 -12.23
CA ASP A 642 -15.65 -18.26 -13.60
C ASP A 642 -14.31 -18.92 -14.00
N LEU A 643 -13.18 -18.27 -13.70
CA LEU A 643 -11.85 -18.79 -13.99
C LEU A 643 -11.57 -20.08 -13.21
N VAL A 644 -11.95 -20.10 -11.94
CA VAL A 644 -11.81 -21.29 -11.09
C VAL A 644 -12.57 -22.47 -11.67
N MET A 645 -13.82 -22.26 -12.10
CA MET A 645 -14.63 -23.30 -12.75
C MET A 645 -14.02 -23.74 -14.10
N PHE A 646 -13.60 -22.78 -14.94
CA PHE A 646 -13.08 -23.08 -16.27
C PHE A 646 -11.79 -23.93 -16.25
N GLN A 647 -10.83 -23.60 -15.37
CA GLN A 647 -9.58 -24.37 -15.26
C GLN A 647 -9.85 -25.83 -14.81
N GLU A 648 -10.90 -26.06 -14.01
CA GLU A 648 -11.30 -27.41 -13.61
C GLU A 648 -11.94 -28.20 -14.74
N PHE A 649 -12.83 -27.58 -15.52
CA PHE A 649 -13.42 -28.24 -16.68
C PHE A 649 -12.36 -28.60 -17.73
N THR A 650 -11.41 -27.71 -17.98
CA THR A 650 -10.33 -27.94 -18.96
C THR A 650 -9.29 -28.96 -18.49
N GLN A 651 -9.08 -29.12 -17.18
CA GLN A 651 -8.25 -30.20 -16.62
C GLN A 651 -8.97 -31.56 -16.59
N LEU A 652 -10.30 -31.59 -16.75
CA LEU A 652 -11.12 -32.81 -16.74
C LEU A 652 -11.43 -33.38 -18.13
N GLU A 653 -11.13 -32.69 -19.23
CA GLU A 653 -11.30 -33.23 -20.59
C GLU A 653 -10.01 -33.86 -21.13
N PRO A 654 -9.86 -35.20 -21.12
CA PRO A 654 -8.93 -35.85 -22.02
C PRO A 654 -9.48 -35.69 -23.45
N SER A 655 -8.73 -35.00 -24.30
CA SER A 655 -8.98 -34.79 -25.73
C SER A 655 -9.69 -35.96 -26.41
N THR A 656 -11.02 -35.89 -26.56
CA THR A 656 -11.78 -36.72 -27.49
C THR A 656 -11.75 -36.05 -28.85
N THR A 657 -10.74 -36.38 -29.65
CA THR A 657 -10.71 -36.01 -31.06
C THR A 657 -11.89 -36.66 -31.78
N VAL A 658 -12.85 -35.84 -32.20
CA VAL A 658 -13.87 -36.17 -33.20
C VAL A 658 -13.15 -36.40 -34.53
N GLY A 659 -13.05 -37.66 -34.95
CA GLY A 659 -12.61 -38.03 -36.29
C GLY A 659 -13.74 -37.83 -37.29
N GLY A 660 -13.56 -36.89 -38.22
CA GLY A 660 -14.39 -36.80 -39.42
C GLY A 660 -14.00 -37.88 -40.42
N ASP A 661 -14.99 -38.64 -40.89
CA ASP A 661 -14.86 -39.65 -41.95
C ASP A 661 -14.81 -38.97 -43.34
N PRO A 662 -13.88 -39.35 -44.25
CA PRO A 662 -13.92 -38.96 -45.64
C PRO A 662 -14.68 -39.99 -46.51
N GLN A 663 -15.60 -39.47 -47.32
CA GLN A 663 -16.06 -39.91 -48.64
C GLN A 663 -15.87 -41.39 -49.06
N HIS A 664 -17.01 -42.06 -49.33
CA HIS A 664 -17.07 -43.21 -50.23
C HIS A 664 -17.98 -42.89 -51.43
N GLU A 665 -17.40 -42.90 -52.65
CA GLU A 665 -18.11 -43.05 -53.93
C GLU A 665 -18.79 -44.43 -54.02
N PRO A 666 -19.93 -44.57 -54.73
CA PRO A 666 -20.38 -45.85 -55.23
C PRO A 666 -20.09 -45.99 -56.74
N ASP A 667 -19.39 -47.06 -57.09
CA ASP A 667 -19.43 -47.67 -58.41
C ASP A 667 -20.47 -48.82 -58.38
N GLN A 668 -21.33 -48.83 -59.42
CA GLN A 668 -22.42 -49.76 -59.78
C GLN A 668 -23.84 -49.49 -59.26
#